data_AF-A0A210QL70-F1
#
_entry.id   AF-A0A210QL70-F1
#
_cell.length_a   1.000
_cell.length_b   1.000
_cell.length_c   1.000
_cell.angle_alpha   90.00
_cell.angle_beta   90.00
_cell.angle_gamma   90.00
#
_symmetry.space_group_name_H-M   'P 1'
#
loop_
_entity.id
_entity.type
_entity.pdbx_description
1 polymer ?
#
loop_
_entity_poly.entity_id
_entity_poly.type
_entity_poly.pdbx_seq_one_letter_code
_entity_poly.pdbx_strand_id
1 'polypeptide(L)'
;MENIAANFDVELFVTTTKTTTVNVQISAPRYTSAGISESFTVTAGVVKELSFSPLIRMSGTNMDSKGILISADDEVVIYGVNKETYSCDAFLGLPTDVLGKEYLAITYYPPSQQCEILIAAVNDSTSVTVTLGSAIGNSDYVYYDSDYYFSGDSFSLSMDRYDTFQFYSTGDLSGTMIVADKNIAVFSGNKKTKIGSGGSSDHLVEQLTRIDSWGKNFITVPIPLRTVGDYFRFIPSESSTTVTITGGYTETFTITNAGDMVEKEIPSTAYCKITSDKPVLLVQFCLSQQSSGEESDPMMMIIPPIEQFAADYTFATPKYSQGSYNNYFMFVVKESQKDGLRLDGDVFPSTTYNSISGTEYVAGYVAVSHGSHTVRHTSTISIFGGYLYGQANYETYGFTTGMRMAPINTVCVNSTSVVGDGLDNDCDGLIDEELCTSANGGADDDGDGLVDEDCAKPAPVDGNWASWGSFGDCSLTCMDFGSSQTGIEERTRNCTDPAPAYDGAQCVGSGSETQSCTTSTYCAIHGDWGSWAAWGDCSVTCATGVKNRTRECDTPAPQYGGNNCSGDASDQMACTLNPCPVDGGFTDWTSWDTCTVTCGGGPQGRNRSCTQPAPAHGGASCNGTDSETQDCNTAVCIIDGAWGAWGAWGSYCVCTVTCGGGSQSRTRSCDSPLPANGGLQCSGDSSEFQSCNSAVCPSPSPGTYVQNCPSGWFSCENPSTSCIEDAFKCDCEMDCTDGSDESETYAGCSSAVLAACPGGSSSSRSGSGAAEAISRVSVVLMLVCLFVAGRIAI
;
A
#
# COMPACT_ATOMS: atom_id res chain seq x y z
N MET A 1 13.07 14.12 17.07
CA MET A 1 13.10 15.29 17.99
C MET A 1 14.23 16.21 17.56
N GLU A 2 14.55 17.25 18.32
CA GLU A 2 15.77 18.05 18.09
C GLU A 2 17.02 17.18 18.25
N ASN A 3 18.16 17.62 17.70
CA ASN A 3 19.46 17.02 17.93
C ASN A 3 20.50 18.17 18.06
N ILE A 4 21.73 17.86 18.48
CA ILE A 4 22.82 18.82 18.75
C ILE A 4 23.14 19.69 17.53
N ALA A 5 22.97 19.12 16.34
CA ALA A 5 23.25 19.74 15.06
C ALA A 5 22.18 19.38 14.02
N ALA A 6 22.32 19.96 12.84
CA ALA A 6 21.42 19.83 11.70
C ALA A 6 22.24 19.56 10.42
N ASN A 7 23.19 18.62 10.51
CA ASN A 7 24.14 18.29 9.44
C ASN A 7 23.84 16.93 8.78
N PHE A 8 23.13 16.04 9.49
CA PHE A 8 22.71 14.73 8.99
C PHE A 8 21.20 14.71 8.78
N ASP A 9 20.79 14.22 7.61
CA ASP A 9 19.39 13.98 7.30
C ASP A 9 18.77 13.01 8.32
N VAL A 10 17.49 13.22 8.62
CA VAL A 10 16.69 12.26 9.42
C VAL A 10 16.34 11.08 8.52
N GLU A 11 16.60 9.86 8.98
CA GLU A 11 16.37 8.66 8.19
C GLU A 11 15.14 7.90 8.69
N LEU A 12 14.29 7.45 7.76
CA LEU A 12 13.24 6.46 8.01
C LEU A 12 13.51 5.22 7.15
N PHE A 13 13.33 4.04 7.73
CA PHE A 13 13.48 2.75 7.06
C PHE A 13 12.12 2.07 7.01
N VAL A 14 11.70 1.66 5.80
CA VAL A 14 10.43 0.97 5.55
C VAL A 14 10.70 -0.41 4.99
N THR A 15 10.13 -1.44 5.62
CA THR A 15 10.17 -2.84 5.18
C THR A 15 8.78 -3.47 5.35
N THR A 16 8.60 -4.73 4.96
CA THR A 16 7.33 -5.46 5.09
C THR A 16 7.54 -6.96 5.22
N THR A 17 6.59 -7.64 5.87
CA THR A 17 6.43 -9.10 5.88
C THR A 17 5.96 -9.65 4.52
N LYS A 18 5.34 -8.82 3.67
CA LYS A 18 4.52 -9.25 2.53
C LYS A 18 5.33 -9.67 1.32
N THR A 19 5.01 -10.85 0.80
CA THR A 19 5.66 -11.45 -0.38
C THR A 19 5.11 -10.88 -1.69
N THR A 20 4.00 -10.16 -1.62
CA THR A 20 3.40 -9.31 -2.66
C THR A 20 3.89 -7.87 -2.56
N THR A 21 3.79 -7.11 -3.66
CA THR A 21 4.14 -5.69 -3.70
C THR A 21 3.18 -4.83 -2.90
N VAL A 22 3.68 -4.15 -1.87
CA VAL A 22 2.97 -3.13 -1.09
C VAL A 22 3.28 -1.75 -1.65
N ASN A 23 2.25 -0.92 -1.89
CA ASN A 23 2.38 0.44 -2.39
C ASN A 23 2.38 1.43 -1.22
N VAL A 24 3.44 2.23 -1.11
CA VAL A 24 3.64 3.16 0.00
C VAL A 24 3.62 4.61 -0.50
N GLN A 25 2.96 5.48 0.26
CA GLN A 25 2.79 6.91 0.00
C GLN A 25 3.24 7.70 1.23
N ILE A 26 4.15 8.66 1.05
CA ILE A 26 4.65 9.51 2.13
C ILE A 26 4.31 10.96 1.85
N SER A 27 3.81 11.70 2.84
CA SER A 27 3.56 13.13 2.66
C SER A 27 3.71 13.98 3.93
N ALA A 28 4.01 15.26 3.76
CA ALA A 28 3.93 16.27 4.82
C ALA A 28 3.36 17.56 4.22
N PRO A 29 2.05 17.61 3.93
CA PRO A 29 1.44 18.68 3.12
C PRO A 29 1.43 20.06 3.81
N ARG A 30 1.64 20.11 5.13
CA ARG A 30 1.79 21.35 5.91
C ARG A 30 3.25 21.75 6.18
N TYR A 31 4.23 20.91 5.80
CA TYR A 31 5.65 21.21 6.01
C TYR A 31 6.17 22.22 4.98
N THR A 32 6.70 23.34 5.45
CA THR A 32 6.92 24.55 4.63
C THR A 32 8.28 24.61 3.91
N SER A 33 9.30 23.89 4.39
CA SER A 33 10.67 24.00 3.85
C SER A 33 10.85 23.35 2.48
N ALA A 34 10.13 22.24 2.25
CA ALA A 34 9.93 21.58 0.97
C ALA A 34 8.81 20.54 1.18
N GLY A 35 7.73 20.59 0.38
CA GLY A 35 6.62 19.66 0.55
C GLY A 35 7.04 18.21 0.30
N ILE A 36 7.00 17.38 1.34
CA ILE A 36 7.27 15.94 1.20
C ILE A 36 6.05 15.30 0.54
N SER A 37 6.28 14.57 -0.56
CA SER A 37 5.27 13.81 -1.30
C SER A 37 5.98 12.77 -2.17
N GLU A 38 6.15 11.53 -1.69
CA GLU A 38 6.82 10.45 -2.43
C GLU A 38 5.95 9.18 -2.48
N SER A 39 6.00 8.48 -3.61
CA SER A 39 5.39 7.17 -3.81
C SER A 39 6.47 6.13 -4.10
N PHE A 40 6.42 4.96 -3.47
CA PHE A 40 7.29 3.82 -3.78
C PHE A 40 6.59 2.49 -3.51
N THR A 41 7.28 1.38 -3.80
CA THR A 41 6.82 0.02 -3.51
C THR A 41 7.84 -0.74 -2.66
N VAL A 42 7.36 -1.62 -1.77
CA VAL A 42 8.18 -2.47 -0.91
C VAL A 42 7.67 -3.92 -0.92
N THR A 43 8.55 -4.87 -0.65
CA THR A 43 8.30 -6.33 -0.62
C THR A 43 9.20 -6.97 0.43
N ALA A 44 8.85 -8.18 0.89
CA ALA A 44 9.65 -8.95 1.84
C ALA A 44 11.15 -8.99 1.47
N GLY A 45 12.00 -8.75 2.46
CA GLY A 45 13.46 -8.68 2.31
C GLY A 45 14.01 -7.36 1.73
N VAL A 46 13.15 -6.44 1.28
CA VAL A 46 13.57 -5.13 0.73
C VAL A 46 13.35 -4.02 1.75
N VAL A 47 14.42 -3.29 2.08
CA VAL A 47 14.32 -2.04 2.85
C VAL A 47 14.35 -0.84 1.90
N LYS A 48 13.39 0.07 2.06
CA LYS A 48 13.44 1.42 1.52
C LYS A 48 14.01 2.36 2.59
N GLU A 49 15.23 2.83 2.36
CA GLU A 49 15.83 3.97 3.08
C GLU A 49 15.24 5.28 2.52
N LEU A 50 14.86 6.19 3.40
CA LEU A 50 14.35 7.54 3.11
C LEU A 50 15.16 8.56 3.91
N SER A 51 15.57 9.66 3.28
CA SER A 51 16.38 10.70 3.92
C SER A 51 15.68 12.06 3.82
N PHE A 52 15.43 12.69 4.96
CA PHE A 52 14.73 13.97 5.06
C PHE A 52 15.65 15.06 5.59
N SER A 53 15.59 16.24 4.96
CA SER A 53 16.41 17.40 5.33
C SER A 53 16.39 17.65 6.85
N PRO A 54 17.52 18.01 7.51
CA PRO A 54 17.60 18.06 8.97
C PRO A 54 16.67 19.12 9.59
N LEU A 55 16.20 20.05 8.77
CA LEU A 55 15.19 21.06 9.09
C LEU A 55 13.81 20.47 9.46
N ILE A 56 13.56 19.19 9.20
CA ILE A 56 12.36 18.47 9.66
C ILE A 56 12.36 18.24 11.18
N ARG A 57 13.52 18.39 11.85
CA ARG A 57 13.58 18.37 13.31
C ARG A 57 12.84 19.57 13.90
N MET A 58 12.22 19.36 15.07
CA MET A 58 11.75 20.43 15.94
C MET A 58 12.95 21.14 16.58
N SER A 59 12.76 22.34 17.15
CA SER A 59 13.84 23.05 17.85
C SER A 59 13.34 23.94 18.97
N GLY A 60 13.83 23.71 20.18
CA GLY A 60 13.35 24.36 21.39
C GLY A 60 11.94 23.91 21.79
N THR A 61 11.20 24.82 22.43
CA THR A 61 9.79 24.63 22.83
C THR A 61 8.90 25.40 21.85
N ASN A 62 8.30 24.69 20.89
CA ASN A 62 7.53 25.31 19.83
C ASN A 62 6.47 24.37 19.23
N MET A 63 5.45 24.97 18.60
CA MET A 63 4.59 24.30 17.65
C MET A 63 5.12 24.54 16.22
N ASP A 64 5.00 23.53 15.36
CA ASP A 64 5.39 23.54 13.94
C ASP A 64 4.50 22.52 13.20
N SER A 65 4.43 22.55 11.87
CA SER A 65 3.65 21.57 11.09
C SER A 65 4.58 20.58 10.35
N LYS A 66 5.35 19.80 11.13
CA LYS A 66 6.43 18.93 10.64
C LYS A 66 6.12 17.43 10.59
N GLY A 67 4.89 17.04 10.91
CA GLY A 67 4.51 15.63 10.88
C GLY A 67 4.59 15.00 9.47
N ILE A 68 5.21 13.82 9.37
CA ILE A 68 5.28 13.01 8.15
C ILE A 68 4.28 11.85 8.23
N LEU A 69 3.39 11.79 7.25
CA LEU A 69 2.47 10.69 6.98
C LEU A 69 3.20 9.58 6.22
N ILE A 70 3.04 8.31 6.62
CA ILE A 70 3.36 7.13 5.80
C ILE A 70 2.08 6.27 5.65
N SER A 71 1.61 6.09 4.42
CA SER A 71 0.47 5.23 4.09
C SER A 71 0.92 4.02 3.30
N ALA A 72 0.32 2.86 3.55
CA ALA A 72 0.48 1.66 2.75
C ALA A 72 -0.89 1.04 2.44
N ASP A 73 -0.96 0.16 1.44
CA ASP A 73 -2.17 -0.63 1.12
C ASP A 73 -2.17 -2.04 1.76
N ASP A 74 -1.08 -2.43 2.42
CA ASP A 74 -0.91 -3.63 3.28
C ASP A 74 0.11 -3.31 4.40
N GLU A 75 0.35 -4.24 5.33
CA GLU A 75 1.23 -4.04 6.50
C GLU A 75 2.68 -3.64 6.10
N VAL A 76 3.22 -2.61 6.76
CA VAL A 76 4.62 -2.17 6.65
C VAL A 76 5.19 -1.86 8.03
N VAL A 77 6.48 -2.11 8.22
CA VAL A 77 7.20 -1.82 9.47
C VAL A 77 8.12 -0.62 9.26
N ILE A 78 8.05 0.34 10.19
CA ILE A 78 8.73 1.63 10.13
C ILE A 78 9.73 1.74 11.27
N TYR A 79 10.97 2.13 10.95
CA TYR A 79 11.97 2.49 11.95
C TYR A 79 12.51 3.90 11.68
N GLY A 80 12.53 4.75 12.69
CA GLY A 80 13.08 6.10 12.59
C GLY A 80 14.45 6.20 13.26
N VAL A 81 15.39 6.91 12.64
CA VAL A 81 16.77 7.07 13.13
C VAL A 81 17.12 8.57 13.19
N ASN A 82 17.45 9.07 14.38
CA ASN A 82 17.75 10.49 14.59
C ASN A 82 19.24 10.72 14.93
N LYS A 83 20.10 10.63 13.91
CA LYS A 83 21.57 10.67 14.07
C LYS A 83 22.24 11.99 13.68
N GLU A 84 23.45 12.18 14.19
CA GLU A 84 24.47 13.18 13.85
C GLU A 84 25.85 12.50 13.92
N THR A 85 26.97 13.19 13.61
CA THR A 85 28.30 12.55 13.77
C THR A 85 28.57 12.18 15.23
N TYR A 86 28.77 10.89 15.50
CA TYR A 86 28.99 10.38 16.86
C TYR A 86 27.83 10.77 17.81
N SER A 87 26.60 10.61 17.30
CA SER A 87 25.38 10.47 18.10
C SER A 87 24.27 9.81 17.31
N CYS A 88 23.68 8.74 17.84
CA CYS A 88 22.55 8.06 17.22
C CYS A 88 21.58 7.56 18.29
N ASP A 89 20.29 7.57 17.97
CA ASP A 89 19.35 6.61 18.54
C ASP A 89 18.22 6.36 17.52
N ALA A 90 17.46 5.29 17.73
CA ALA A 90 16.44 4.83 16.79
C ALA A 90 15.22 4.23 17.51
N PHE A 91 14.05 4.38 16.91
CA PHE A 91 12.76 3.98 17.48
C PHE A 91 11.91 3.17 16.50
N LEU A 92 11.04 2.30 17.04
CA LEU A 92 9.96 1.66 16.29
C LEU A 92 8.84 2.67 16.03
N GLY A 93 8.50 2.90 14.75
CA GLY A 93 7.39 3.76 14.37
C GLY A 93 6.05 3.05 14.55
N LEU A 94 5.27 3.43 15.56
CA LEU A 94 4.00 2.76 15.87
C LEU A 94 2.88 3.12 14.87
N PRO A 95 2.03 2.15 14.46
CA PRO A 95 0.72 2.42 13.85
C PRO A 95 -0.21 3.15 14.82
N THR A 96 -1.41 3.54 14.38
CA THR A 96 -2.14 4.65 15.01
C THR A 96 -3.64 4.49 15.16
N ASP A 97 -4.19 3.52 14.46
CA ASP A 97 -5.13 2.58 15.06
C ASP A 97 -4.64 2.04 16.43
N VAL A 98 -3.32 1.84 16.62
CA VAL A 98 -2.72 1.46 17.92
C VAL A 98 -2.17 2.62 18.77
N LEU A 99 -2.34 3.89 18.37
CA LEU A 99 -2.04 5.05 19.22
C LEU A 99 -3.17 5.27 20.23
N GLY A 100 -2.82 5.87 21.36
CA GLY A 100 -3.75 6.16 22.45
C GLY A 100 -3.92 7.64 22.72
N LYS A 101 -4.50 7.93 23.88
CA LYS A 101 -4.84 9.28 24.34
C LYS A 101 -4.11 9.70 25.61
N GLU A 102 -3.57 8.75 26.36
CA GLU A 102 -2.94 8.97 27.66
C GLU A 102 -1.52 8.37 27.66
N TYR A 103 -0.55 9.21 27.99
CA TYR A 103 0.87 8.90 27.95
C TYR A 103 1.60 9.50 29.16
N LEU A 104 2.54 8.74 29.72
CA LEU A 104 3.47 9.20 30.74
C LEU A 104 4.88 9.19 30.14
N ALA A 105 5.50 10.36 30.05
CA ALA A 105 6.80 10.52 29.39
C ALA A 105 7.97 10.06 30.27
N ILE A 106 9.10 9.78 29.60
CA ILE A 106 10.33 9.31 30.24
C ILE A 106 11.58 9.87 29.55
N THR A 107 12.49 10.43 30.34
CA THR A 107 13.76 11.02 29.88
C THR A 107 14.91 10.60 30.80
N TYR A 108 16.15 10.98 30.51
CA TYR A 108 17.29 10.74 31.39
C TYR A 108 17.92 12.05 31.91
N TYR A 109 17.98 12.17 33.23
CA TYR A 109 18.66 13.25 33.96
C TYR A 109 19.88 12.71 34.73
N PRO A 110 21.01 13.45 34.81
CA PRO A 110 21.21 14.82 34.31
C PRO A 110 21.48 14.89 32.79
N PRO A 111 20.75 15.71 32.03
CA PRO A 111 21.02 15.89 30.62
C PRO A 111 22.36 16.60 30.39
N SER A 112 23.01 16.30 29.27
CA SER A 112 24.18 17.04 28.80
C SER A 112 23.79 18.29 28.00
N GLN A 113 22.53 18.38 27.56
CA GLN A 113 21.89 19.61 27.08
C GLN A 113 20.49 19.79 27.67
N GLN A 114 19.52 18.96 27.25
CA GLN A 114 18.12 19.04 27.68
C GLN A 114 17.41 17.68 27.59
N CYS A 115 16.39 17.50 28.43
CA CYS A 115 15.36 16.46 28.34
C CYS A 115 14.24 16.99 27.43
N GLU A 116 13.64 16.13 26.61
CA GLU A 116 12.72 16.55 25.54
C GLU A 116 11.50 15.63 25.43
N ILE A 117 10.36 16.23 25.07
CA ILE A 117 9.11 15.54 24.70
C ILE A 117 8.59 16.15 23.40
N LEU A 118 8.11 15.31 22.49
CA LEU A 118 7.47 15.69 21.23
C LEU A 118 6.10 15.01 21.11
N ILE A 119 5.06 15.80 20.84
CA ILE A 119 3.70 15.37 20.57
C ILE A 119 3.38 15.63 19.09
N ALA A 120 2.76 14.70 18.39
CA ALA A 120 2.27 14.89 17.02
C ALA A 120 0.77 14.59 16.90
N ALA A 121 0.03 15.49 16.27
CA ALA A 121 -1.43 15.43 16.16
C ALA A 121 -1.89 14.59 14.95
N VAL A 122 -2.66 13.56 15.29
CA VAL A 122 -3.21 12.54 14.39
C VAL A 122 -4.46 13.07 13.65
N ASN A 123 -5.23 13.92 14.32
CA ASN A 123 -6.53 14.39 13.86
C ASN A 123 -6.61 15.92 13.94
N ASP A 124 -7.48 16.52 13.11
CA ASP A 124 -7.79 17.94 13.20
C ASP A 124 -8.52 18.30 14.50
N SER A 125 -8.25 19.49 15.00
CA SER A 125 -8.76 20.07 16.25
C SER A 125 -8.62 19.13 17.45
N THR A 126 -7.45 18.53 17.61
CA THR A 126 -7.08 17.71 18.78
C THR A 126 -6.70 18.62 19.95
N SER A 127 -7.33 18.38 21.11
CA SER A 127 -7.09 19.10 22.36
C SER A 127 -6.21 18.24 23.26
N VAL A 128 -4.97 18.70 23.52
CA VAL A 128 -4.00 18.02 24.37
C VAL A 128 -3.77 18.82 25.64
N THR A 129 -3.63 18.16 26.79
CA THR A 129 -3.19 18.76 28.06
C THR A 129 -1.95 18.04 28.55
N VAL A 130 -0.92 18.82 28.87
CA VAL A 130 0.35 18.37 29.44
C VAL A 130 0.40 18.81 30.89
N THR A 131 0.78 17.92 31.80
CA THR A 131 0.99 18.20 33.24
C THR A 131 2.38 17.70 33.64
N LEU A 132 3.24 18.60 34.10
CA LEU A 132 4.67 18.31 34.30
C LEU A 132 4.90 17.38 35.52
N GLY A 133 5.73 16.36 35.32
CA GLY A 133 6.02 15.33 36.32
C GLY A 133 6.79 15.84 37.53
N SER A 134 6.74 15.09 38.64
CA SER A 134 7.46 15.39 39.88
C SER A 134 8.99 15.43 39.70
N ALA A 135 9.52 14.70 38.71
CA ALA A 135 10.95 14.55 38.45
C ALA A 135 11.64 15.83 37.95
N ILE A 136 10.90 16.80 37.40
CA ILE A 136 11.48 18.09 36.94
C ILE A 136 12.01 18.92 38.11
N GLY A 137 11.51 18.66 39.32
CA GLY A 137 11.91 19.34 40.55
C GLY A 137 11.33 20.76 40.69
N ASN A 138 11.89 21.51 41.64
CA ASN A 138 11.33 22.78 42.11
C ASN A 138 12.04 24.03 41.55
N SER A 139 12.91 23.86 40.55
CA SER A 139 13.83 24.92 40.06
C SER A 139 13.85 25.01 38.54
N ASP A 140 13.83 23.85 37.88
CA ASP A 140 13.71 23.71 36.43
C ASP A 140 12.23 23.81 36.01
N TYR A 141 12.02 24.14 34.74
CA TYR A 141 10.71 24.51 34.19
C TYR A 141 10.61 24.18 32.71
N VAL A 142 9.40 24.24 32.17
CA VAL A 142 9.14 24.41 30.73
C VAL A 142 8.66 25.85 30.52
N TYR A 143 9.23 26.55 29.54
CA TYR A 143 8.80 27.89 29.16
C TYR A 143 8.03 27.83 27.84
N TYR A 144 6.77 28.26 27.86
CA TYR A 144 5.85 28.21 26.71
C TYR A 144 4.82 29.34 26.80
N ASP A 145 4.41 29.88 25.64
CA ASP A 145 3.48 31.01 25.46
C ASP A 145 3.67 32.20 26.43
N SER A 146 4.94 32.54 26.71
CA SER A 146 5.38 33.57 27.66
C SER A 146 5.29 33.24 29.16
N ASP A 147 4.75 32.08 29.53
CA ASP A 147 4.63 31.60 30.90
C ASP A 147 5.66 30.51 31.25
N TYR A 148 5.85 30.29 32.56
CA TYR A 148 6.78 29.32 33.14
C TYR A 148 6.00 28.26 33.90
N TYR A 149 6.14 27.00 33.50
CA TYR A 149 5.46 25.84 34.08
C TYR A 149 6.47 24.97 34.85
N PHE A 150 6.16 24.65 36.11
CA PHE A 150 6.99 23.88 37.04
C PHE A 150 6.35 22.52 37.37
N SER A 151 7.00 21.72 38.24
CA SER A 151 6.47 20.44 38.75
C SER A 151 5.00 20.53 39.19
N GLY A 152 4.12 19.81 38.49
CA GLY A 152 2.68 19.76 38.77
C GLY A 152 1.82 20.84 38.12
N ASP A 153 2.41 21.80 37.41
CA ASP A 153 1.67 22.75 36.57
C ASP A 153 1.22 22.09 35.26
N SER A 154 0.13 22.60 34.68
CA SER A 154 -0.45 22.11 33.42
C SER A 154 -0.60 23.22 32.38
N PHE A 155 -0.45 22.86 31.10
CA PHE A 155 -0.83 23.69 29.95
C PHE A 155 -1.58 22.86 28.91
N SER A 156 -2.36 23.53 28.06
CA SER A 156 -3.15 22.88 27.01
C SER A 156 -2.78 23.41 25.62
N LEU A 157 -2.91 22.54 24.62
CA LEU A 157 -2.58 22.76 23.23
C LEU A 157 -3.83 22.45 22.39
N SER A 158 -4.10 23.29 21.38
CA SER A 158 -4.99 22.95 20.27
C SER A 158 -4.12 22.67 19.06
N MET A 159 -4.23 21.47 18.49
CA MET A 159 -3.37 21.00 17.40
C MET A 159 -4.24 20.44 16.27
N ASP A 160 -4.06 20.93 15.04
CA ASP A 160 -4.67 20.32 13.87
C ASP A 160 -3.74 19.22 13.31
N ARG A 161 -4.23 18.39 12.37
CA ARG A 161 -3.44 17.27 11.87
C ARG A 161 -2.15 17.75 11.20
N TYR A 162 -1.08 16.97 11.34
CA TYR A 162 0.30 17.32 10.99
C TYR A 162 0.98 18.34 11.89
N ASP A 163 0.28 18.96 12.86
CA ASP A 163 0.95 19.76 13.86
C ASP A 163 1.74 18.89 14.84
N THR A 164 2.88 19.45 15.21
CA THR A 164 3.90 18.86 16.05
C THR A 164 4.27 19.89 17.10
N PHE A 165 4.28 19.48 18.37
CA PHE A 165 4.66 20.33 19.48
C PHE A 165 5.80 19.67 20.23
N GLN A 166 6.97 20.32 20.26
CA GLN A 166 8.08 19.91 21.11
C GLN A 166 8.17 20.85 22.31
N PHE A 167 8.57 20.31 23.45
CA PHE A 167 9.01 21.08 24.61
C PHE A 167 10.20 20.41 25.29
N TYR A 168 11.01 21.22 25.99
CA TYR A 168 12.22 20.76 26.66
C TYR A 168 12.40 21.36 28.06
N SER A 169 13.25 20.75 28.86
CA SER A 169 13.76 21.31 30.13
C SER A 169 15.19 20.84 30.42
N THR A 170 15.86 21.53 31.34
CA THR A 170 17.11 21.07 31.96
C THR A 170 16.88 20.10 33.13
N GLY A 171 15.67 20.07 33.69
CA GLY A 171 15.23 19.04 34.64
C GLY A 171 14.81 17.73 33.96
N ASP A 172 14.52 16.69 34.75
CA ASP A 172 13.98 15.43 34.21
C ASP A 172 12.50 15.60 33.84
N LEU A 173 12.11 15.30 32.61
CA LEU A 173 10.70 15.35 32.19
C LEU A 173 9.95 14.03 32.45
N SER A 174 10.61 13.03 33.05
CA SER A 174 9.99 11.77 33.45
C SER A 174 8.75 11.97 34.35
N GLY A 175 7.70 11.20 34.10
CA GLY A 175 6.43 11.31 34.82
C GLY A 175 5.53 12.47 34.36
N THR A 176 5.93 13.22 33.33
CA THR A 176 5.05 14.21 32.69
C THR A 176 3.89 13.47 32.03
N MET A 177 2.66 13.83 32.40
CA MET A 177 1.43 13.23 31.89
C MET A 177 0.92 14.04 30.69
N ILE A 178 0.55 13.35 29.60
CA ILE A 178 -0.03 13.91 28.40
C ILE A 178 -1.37 13.21 28.15
N VAL A 179 -2.47 13.99 28.12
CA VAL A 179 -3.84 13.51 27.91
C VAL A 179 -4.48 14.26 26.74
N ALA A 180 -5.11 13.55 25.81
CA ALA A 180 -5.77 14.12 24.63
C ALA A 180 -7.23 13.64 24.46
N ASP A 181 -8.04 14.41 23.73
CA ASP A 181 -9.41 14.00 23.36
C ASP A 181 -9.45 12.96 22.22
N LYS A 182 -8.43 12.99 21.36
CA LYS A 182 -8.21 12.12 20.20
C LYS A 182 -6.83 11.48 20.28
N ASN A 183 -6.56 10.46 19.45
CA ASN A 183 -5.27 9.79 19.46
C ASN A 183 -4.13 10.78 19.14
N ILE A 184 -2.96 10.58 19.73
CA ILE A 184 -1.74 11.38 19.49
C ILE A 184 -0.51 10.48 19.49
N ALA A 185 0.53 10.84 18.74
CA ALA A 185 1.85 10.22 18.90
C ALA A 185 2.65 11.01 19.92
N VAL A 186 3.34 10.33 20.84
CA VAL A 186 4.23 10.94 21.82
C VAL A 186 5.60 10.27 21.74
N PHE A 187 6.64 11.09 21.74
CA PHE A 187 8.05 10.68 21.79
C PHE A 187 8.71 11.38 22.97
N SER A 188 9.67 10.72 23.62
CA SER A 188 10.48 11.37 24.64
C SER A 188 11.92 10.85 24.65
N GLY A 189 12.81 11.60 25.29
CA GLY A 189 14.23 11.33 25.34
C GLY A 189 15.05 12.57 25.64
N ASN A 190 16.17 12.74 24.96
CA ASN A 190 17.16 13.78 25.28
C ASN A 190 17.88 14.29 24.03
N LYS A 191 18.00 15.61 23.87
CA LYS A 191 18.83 16.22 22.80
C LYS A 191 20.27 15.73 22.83
N LYS A 192 20.83 15.64 24.04
CA LYS A 192 22.09 14.95 24.37
C LYS A 192 22.15 14.65 25.87
N THR A 193 22.53 13.44 26.25
CA THR A 193 22.72 13.04 27.66
C THR A 193 23.88 12.08 27.86
N LYS A 194 24.37 11.97 29.10
CA LYS A 194 25.42 11.04 29.51
C LYS A 194 24.84 10.14 30.60
N ILE A 195 25.02 8.83 30.47
CA ILE A 195 24.40 7.85 31.34
C ILE A 195 25.48 7.18 32.19
N GLY A 196 25.36 7.32 33.51
CA GLY A 196 26.39 6.88 34.47
C GLY A 196 27.74 7.59 34.30
N SER A 197 28.84 6.86 34.52
CA SER A 197 30.20 7.42 34.62
C SER A 197 30.94 7.65 33.29
N GLY A 198 30.50 7.07 32.18
CA GLY A 198 31.32 6.84 30.96
C GLY A 198 31.74 8.08 30.17
N GLY A 199 32.58 7.89 29.15
CA GLY A 199 33.18 8.96 28.35
C GLY A 199 32.24 9.60 27.33
N SER A 200 31.34 8.81 26.74
CA SER A 200 30.41 9.24 25.70
C SER A 200 29.11 9.85 26.25
N SER A 201 28.34 10.41 25.34
CA SER A 201 27.05 11.05 25.58
C SER A 201 26.34 11.10 24.25
N ASP A 202 25.04 10.82 24.17
CA ASP A 202 24.29 10.73 22.91
C ASP A 202 22.88 11.33 22.98
N HIS A 203 22.28 11.54 21.80
CA HIS A 203 20.85 11.80 21.66
C HIS A 203 20.07 10.54 22.04
N LEU A 204 18.90 10.68 22.65
CA LEU A 204 17.98 9.57 22.94
C LEU A 204 16.60 9.87 22.38
N VAL A 205 15.92 8.87 21.81
CA VAL A 205 14.52 8.98 21.39
C VAL A 205 13.85 7.61 21.27
N GLU A 206 12.70 7.44 21.94
CA GLU A 206 11.75 6.35 21.68
C GLU A 206 10.35 6.91 21.39
N GLN A 207 9.54 6.15 20.63
CA GLN A 207 8.10 6.42 20.50
C GLN A 207 7.35 5.71 21.62
N LEU A 208 6.61 6.46 22.42
CA LEU A 208 6.00 5.92 23.64
C LEU A 208 4.78 5.06 23.35
N THR A 209 4.61 4.04 24.18
CA THR A 209 3.40 3.21 24.25
C THR A 209 2.33 3.89 25.11
N ARG A 210 1.07 3.74 24.70
CA ARG A 210 -0.10 4.27 25.41
C ARG A 210 -0.31 3.55 26.75
N ILE A 211 -0.76 4.26 27.78
CA ILE A 211 -0.84 3.71 29.16
C ILE A 211 -1.70 2.44 29.24
N ASP A 212 -2.73 2.33 28.41
CA ASP A 212 -3.62 1.16 28.36
C ASP A 212 -2.96 -0.09 27.74
N SER A 213 -1.78 -0.01 27.12
CA SER A 213 -1.04 -1.18 26.60
C SER A 213 0.12 -1.64 27.51
N TRP A 214 0.25 -1.07 28.71
CA TRP A 214 1.33 -1.40 29.65
C TRP A 214 1.06 -2.72 30.41
N GLY A 215 2.08 -3.56 30.59
CA GLY A 215 1.92 -4.88 31.24
C GLY A 215 2.53 -4.96 32.63
N LYS A 216 2.57 -6.18 33.19
CA LYS A 216 3.02 -6.44 34.57
C LYS A 216 4.23 -7.36 34.65
N ASN A 217 4.44 -8.21 33.65
CA ASN A 217 5.55 -9.17 33.58
C ASN A 217 6.56 -8.77 32.51
N PHE A 218 7.85 -8.76 32.83
CA PHE A 218 8.92 -8.41 31.89
C PHE A 218 10.10 -9.38 32.04
N ILE A 219 10.90 -9.53 30.99
CA ILE A 219 12.19 -10.22 31.04
C ILE A 219 13.25 -9.33 30.41
N THR A 220 14.32 -9.04 31.15
CA THR A 220 15.41 -8.17 30.70
C THR A 220 16.57 -9.01 30.17
N VAL A 221 17.02 -8.70 28.95
CA VAL A 221 18.18 -9.33 28.31
C VAL A 221 19.38 -8.37 28.44
N PRO A 222 20.52 -8.79 29.02
CA PRO A 222 21.71 -7.95 29.05
C PRO A 222 22.22 -7.61 27.65
N ILE A 223 22.62 -6.35 27.44
CA ILE A 223 23.11 -5.86 26.15
C ILE A 223 24.41 -6.60 25.76
N PRO A 224 24.53 -7.10 24.50
CA PRO A 224 25.67 -7.87 24.03
C PRO A 224 27.03 -7.22 24.30
N LEU A 225 28.00 -8.05 24.66
CA LEU A 225 29.43 -7.70 24.86
C LEU A 225 29.76 -6.70 25.99
N ARG A 226 28.77 -6.21 26.74
CA ARG A 226 28.96 -5.23 27.84
C ARG A 226 29.70 -5.78 29.05
N THR A 227 30.61 -4.98 29.59
CA THR A 227 31.35 -5.25 30.83
C THR A 227 30.73 -4.57 32.06
N VAL A 228 29.88 -3.56 31.86
CA VAL A 228 29.06 -2.92 32.90
C VAL A 228 27.57 -3.12 32.66
N GLY A 229 26.79 -3.12 33.75
CA GLY A 229 25.33 -3.13 33.69
C GLY A 229 24.73 -1.86 33.09
N ASP A 230 23.40 -1.82 33.02
CA ASP A 230 22.62 -0.70 32.49
C ASP A 230 21.57 -0.21 33.50
N TYR A 231 21.05 1.01 33.30
CA TYR A 231 19.98 1.55 34.12
C TYR A 231 18.61 1.17 33.58
N PHE A 232 17.74 0.70 34.45
CA PHE A 232 16.34 0.39 34.16
C PHE A 232 15.47 1.36 34.95
N ARG A 233 14.62 2.12 34.25
CA ARG A 233 13.67 3.06 34.84
C ARG A 233 12.26 2.48 34.80
N PHE A 234 11.58 2.59 35.92
CA PHE A 234 10.22 2.08 36.16
C PHE A 234 9.29 3.26 36.44
N ILE A 235 8.22 3.41 35.65
CA ILE A 235 7.16 4.40 35.88
C ILE A 235 5.82 3.66 35.94
N PRO A 236 5.06 3.73 37.05
CA PRO A 236 3.79 3.05 37.17
C PRO A 236 2.62 3.93 36.68
N SER A 237 1.63 3.29 36.09
CA SER A 237 0.32 3.91 35.81
C SER A 237 -0.49 4.19 37.10
N GLU A 238 -0.18 3.48 38.19
CA GLU A 238 -0.89 3.55 39.46
C GLU A 238 0.02 3.89 40.67
N SER A 239 -0.55 4.58 41.66
CA SER A 239 0.09 4.84 42.95
C SER A 239 0.20 3.59 43.81
N SER A 240 1.27 3.51 44.63
CA SER A 240 1.60 2.36 45.48
C SER A 240 1.69 1.06 44.67
N THR A 241 2.65 1.04 43.75
CA THR A 241 2.97 -0.08 42.85
C THR A 241 4.25 -0.75 43.30
N THR A 242 4.21 -2.07 43.53
CA THR A 242 5.33 -2.87 44.02
C THR A 242 5.97 -3.64 42.88
N VAL A 243 7.23 -3.34 42.60
CA VAL A 243 8.05 -4.03 41.58
C VAL A 243 8.98 -5.02 42.28
N THR A 244 9.10 -6.22 41.73
CA THR A 244 10.02 -7.27 42.18
C THR A 244 10.84 -7.81 41.02
N ILE A 245 12.15 -7.69 41.12
CA ILE A 245 13.13 -8.24 40.19
C ILE A 245 13.65 -9.56 40.78
N THR A 246 13.73 -10.60 39.97
CA THR A 246 14.33 -11.91 40.31
C THR A 246 15.13 -12.47 39.13
N GLY A 247 15.95 -13.50 39.36
CA GLY A 247 16.84 -14.08 38.34
C GLY A 247 18.31 -13.82 38.68
N GLY A 248 19.07 -13.23 37.75
CA GLY A 248 20.48 -12.86 37.95
C GLY A 248 20.70 -11.64 38.86
N TYR A 249 19.67 -10.83 39.07
CA TYR A 249 19.58 -9.76 40.07
C TYR A 249 18.34 -10.01 40.95
N THR A 250 18.28 -9.43 42.15
CA THR A 250 17.10 -9.55 43.01
C THR A 250 16.92 -8.34 43.92
N GLU A 251 15.78 -7.66 43.77
CA GLU A 251 15.33 -6.57 44.66
C GLU A 251 13.81 -6.43 44.58
N THR A 252 13.17 -5.96 45.65
CA THR A 252 11.76 -5.55 45.69
C THR A 252 11.68 -4.11 46.20
N PHE A 253 10.90 -3.27 45.54
CA PHE A 253 10.67 -1.87 45.92
C PHE A 253 9.24 -1.43 45.58
N THR A 254 8.75 -0.38 46.24
CA THR A 254 7.42 0.18 46.00
C THR A 254 7.55 1.63 45.56
N ILE A 255 6.94 1.97 44.43
CA ILE A 255 6.82 3.32 43.89
C ILE A 255 5.57 3.96 44.49
N THR A 256 5.69 5.19 45.03
CA THR A 256 4.65 5.75 45.91
C THR A 256 3.47 6.33 45.14
N ASN A 257 3.71 7.12 44.10
CA ASN A 257 2.66 7.74 43.28
C ASN A 257 2.72 7.23 41.82
N ALA A 258 1.58 7.28 41.12
CA ALA A 258 1.54 7.16 39.67
C ALA A 258 2.44 8.23 39.03
N GLY A 259 3.17 7.88 37.96
CA GLY A 259 4.10 8.80 37.29
C GLY A 259 5.42 9.07 38.01
N ASP A 260 5.58 8.73 39.30
CA ASP A 260 6.91 8.75 39.93
C ASP A 260 7.84 7.71 39.26
N MET A 261 9.14 8.03 39.17
CA MET A 261 10.14 7.18 38.53
C MET A 261 11.12 6.61 39.56
N VAL A 262 11.46 5.32 39.42
CA VAL A 262 12.57 4.67 40.13
C VAL A 262 13.56 4.10 39.13
N GLU A 263 14.86 4.29 39.39
CA GLU A 263 15.98 3.80 38.57
C GLU A 263 16.75 2.69 39.29
N LYS A 264 17.18 1.65 38.55
CA LYS A 264 17.96 0.50 39.06
C LYS A 264 19.09 0.12 38.12
N GLU A 265 20.28 -0.17 38.68
CA GLU A 265 21.41 -0.72 37.92
C GLU A 265 21.31 -2.26 37.89
N ILE A 266 21.11 -2.84 36.71
CA ILE A 266 21.08 -4.31 36.52
C ILE A 266 22.38 -4.74 35.83
N PRO A 267 23.20 -5.63 36.43
CA PRO A 267 24.50 -6.05 35.86
C PRO A 267 24.41 -6.69 34.46
N SER A 268 25.45 -6.55 33.62
CA SER A 268 25.49 -7.12 32.26
C SER A 268 25.54 -8.65 32.18
N THR A 269 25.52 -9.34 33.32
CA THR A 269 25.37 -10.80 33.43
C THR A 269 24.01 -11.23 33.96
N ALA A 270 23.13 -10.28 34.32
CA ALA A 270 21.91 -10.53 35.06
C ALA A 270 20.67 -10.61 34.14
N TYR A 271 20.43 -11.78 33.58
CA TYR A 271 19.14 -12.15 33.00
C TYR A 271 18.07 -12.20 34.10
N CYS A 272 17.03 -11.37 34.01
CA CYS A 272 16.06 -11.20 35.10
C CYS A 272 14.61 -11.32 34.62
N LYS A 273 13.74 -11.85 35.48
CA LYS A 273 12.30 -11.61 35.40
C LYS A 273 11.95 -10.44 36.32
N ILE A 274 11.11 -9.55 35.82
CA ILE A 274 10.51 -8.48 36.61
C ILE A 274 9.00 -8.73 36.66
N THR A 275 8.43 -8.59 37.84
CA THR A 275 6.98 -8.60 38.07
C THR A 275 6.56 -7.35 38.82
N SER A 276 5.33 -6.93 38.60
CA SER A 276 4.69 -5.81 39.31
C SER A 276 3.25 -6.17 39.67
N ASP A 277 2.72 -5.57 40.74
CA ASP A 277 1.31 -5.75 41.13
C ASP A 277 0.35 -4.95 40.24
N LYS A 278 0.84 -3.88 39.59
CA LYS A 278 0.12 -2.95 38.72
C LYS A 278 0.98 -2.53 37.52
N PRO A 279 0.39 -2.12 36.38
CA PRO A 279 1.15 -1.90 35.15
C PRO A 279 2.18 -0.77 35.20
N VAL A 280 3.33 -1.04 34.59
CA VAL A 280 4.48 -0.13 34.51
C VAL A 280 4.99 0.03 33.08
N LEU A 281 5.53 1.20 32.77
CA LEU A 281 6.49 1.37 31.69
C LEU A 281 7.88 1.01 32.21
N LEU A 282 8.59 0.18 31.45
CA LEU A 282 9.97 -0.20 31.68
C LEU A 282 10.83 0.25 30.50
N VAL A 283 11.86 1.05 30.77
CA VAL A 283 12.83 1.48 29.76
C VAL A 283 14.24 1.18 30.25
N GLN A 284 15.04 0.56 29.39
CA GLN A 284 16.47 0.36 29.57
C GLN A 284 17.24 1.55 28.99
N PHE A 285 18.24 2.02 29.73
CA PHE A 285 19.13 3.12 29.39
C PHE A 285 20.57 2.62 29.43
N CYS A 286 21.19 2.51 28.27
CA CYS A 286 22.54 1.96 28.17
C CYS A 286 23.57 2.95 28.75
N LEU A 287 24.44 2.52 29.69
CA LEU A 287 25.46 3.43 30.24
C LEU A 287 26.44 3.86 29.14
N SER A 288 26.91 5.11 29.21
CA SER A 288 27.99 5.63 28.36
C SER A 288 29.22 4.73 28.39
N GLN A 289 29.95 4.65 27.26
CA GLN A 289 31.19 3.88 27.09
C GLN A 289 32.16 4.08 28.26
N GLN A 290 32.48 3.00 28.98
CA GLN A 290 33.40 3.05 30.12
C GLN A 290 34.86 2.84 29.70
N SER A 291 35.11 2.18 28.56
CA SER A 291 36.45 1.97 28.01
C SER A 291 36.43 1.82 26.48
N SER A 292 37.56 2.07 25.81
CA SER A 292 37.69 1.90 24.35
C SER A 292 37.72 0.43 23.87
N GLY A 293 37.45 -0.54 24.76
CA GLY A 293 37.20 -1.94 24.39
C GLY A 293 35.71 -2.31 24.43
N GLU A 294 34.86 -1.34 24.77
CA GLU A 294 33.41 -1.46 24.95
C GLU A 294 32.77 -0.39 24.07
N GLU A 295 32.70 -0.65 22.76
CA GLU A 295 32.09 0.23 21.75
C GLU A 295 30.57 0.25 21.92
N SER A 296 30.07 1.02 22.89
CA SER A 296 28.66 1.05 23.27
C SER A 296 28.34 2.34 24.02
N ASP A 297 27.47 3.16 23.43
CA ASP A 297 27.14 4.53 23.82
C ASP A 297 25.65 4.63 24.24
N PRO A 298 25.22 5.76 24.85
CA PRO A 298 23.85 5.88 25.36
C PRO A 298 22.77 5.71 24.30
N MET A 299 21.87 4.76 24.54
CA MET A 299 20.57 4.62 23.88
C MET A 299 19.48 4.45 24.93
N MET A 300 18.22 4.62 24.54
CA MET A 300 17.06 4.21 25.33
C MET A 300 16.22 3.19 24.57
N MET A 301 15.74 2.17 25.26
CA MET A 301 14.96 1.07 24.65
C MET A 301 13.76 0.75 25.54
N ILE A 302 12.54 0.81 24.98
CA ILE A 302 11.34 0.31 25.66
C ILE A 302 11.45 -1.22 25.78
N ILE A 303 11.25 -1.73 27.00
CA ILE A 303 11.17 -3.17 27.26
C ILE A 303 9.69 -3.55 27.30
N PRO A 304 9.16 -4.26 26.28
CA PRO A 304 7.77 -4.69 26.30
C PRO A 304 7.55 -5.73 27.40
N PRO A 305 6.34 -5.76 27.98
CA PRO A 305 5.93 -6.86 28.82
C PRO A 305 5.78 -8.15 27.99
N ILE A 306 5.81 -9.31 28.64
CA ILE A 306 5.68 -10.63 27.98
C ILE A 306 4.34 -10.72 27.24
N GLU A 307 3.31 -10.14 27.84
CA GLU A 307 1.95 -9.95 27.35
C GLU A 307 1.90 -9.25 25.96
N GLN A 308 2.95 -8.55 25.53
CA GLN A 308 3.02 -7.85 24.22
C GLN A 308 3.96 -8.53 23.20
N PHE A 309 4.52 -9.70 23.53
CA PHE A 309 5.35 -10.49 22.63
C PHE A 309 4.54 -11.06 21.44
N ALA A 310 5.20 -11.29 20.31
CA ALA A 310 4.60 -11.81 19.08
C ALA A 310 5.27 -13.11 18.60
N ALA A 311 4.67 -13.80 17.62
CA ALA A 311 5.21 -15.00 17.00
C ALA A 311 6.01 -14.74 15.69
N ASP A 312 6.01 -13.51 15.18
CA ASP A 312 7.04 -13.03 14.26
C ASP A 312 7.34 -11.53 14.39
N TYR A 313 8.50 -11.14 13.86
CA TYR A 313 8.98 -9.76 13.72
C TYR A 313 9.69 -9.60 12.38
N THR A 314 9.54 -8.42 11.75
CA THR A 314 10.32 -8.02 10.57
C THR A 314 10.97 -6.67 10.81
N PHE A 315 12.29 -6.63 10.85
CA PHE A 315 13.05 -5.42 11.18
C PHE A 315 14.09 -5.06 10.12
N ALA A 316 14.46 -3.79 10.07
CA ALA A 316 15.56 -3.28 9.25
C ALA A 316 16.68 -2.77 10.16
N THR A 317 17.93 -3.03 9.80
CA THR A 317 19.09 -2.54 10.56
C THR A 317 19.51 -1.14 10.09
N PRO A 318 19.61 -0.14 10.99
CA PRO A 318 20.20 1.17 10.71
C PRO A 318 21.62 1.14 10.10
N LYS A 319 22.07 2.33 9.67
CA LYS A 319 23.30 2.55 8.92
C LYS A 319 24.18 3.59 9.62
N TYR A 320 25.31 3.13 10.18
CA TYR A 320 26.26 3.93 10.96
C TYR A 320 26.82 5.11 10.15
N SER A 321 26.94 6.30 10.75
CA SER A 321 27.30 7.53 10.00
C SER A 321 28.66 7.48 9.30
N GLN A 322 29.60 6.66 9.80
CA GLN A 322 30.93 6.46 9.21
C GLN A 322 31.20 5.02 8.69
N GLY A 323 30.19 4.16 8.52
CA GLY A 323 30.40 2.78 8.07
C GLY A 323 29.23 1.82 8.30
N SER A 324 29.47 0.76 9.07
CA SER A 324 28.47 -0.25 9.46
C SER A 324 28.48 -0.48 10.97
N TYR A 325 27.31 -0.74 11.55
CA TYR A 325 27.18 -1.26 12.92
C TYR A 325 27.47 -2.77 12.97
N ASN A 326 27.87 -3.27 14.13
CA ASN A 326 27.69 -4.67 14.48
C ASN A 326 26.29 -4.83 15.06
N ASN A 327 25.41 -5.55 14.37
CA ASN A 327 23.99 -5.67 14.73
C ASN A 327 23.72 -6.99 15.48
N TYR A 328 22.86 -6.92 16.49
CA TYR A 328 22.46 -8.05 17.32
C TYR A 328 20.95 -8.07 17.52
N PHE A 329 20.31 -9.17 17.15
CA PHE A 329 18.95 -9.46 17.56
C PHE A 329 18.99 -10.18 18.91
N MET A 330 18.47 -9.55 19.95
CA MET A 330 18.31 -10.08 21.29
C MET A 330 16.90 -10.68 21.43
N PHE A 331 16.78 -11.80 22.16
CA PHE A 331 15.53 -12.56 22.21
C PHE A 331 15.21 -13.13 23.58
N VAL A 332 13.92 -13.39 23.82
CA VAL A 332 13.35 -14.07 24.99
C VAL A 332 12.31 -15.08 24.52
N VAL A 333 12.46 -16.38 24.82
CA VAL A 333 11.52 -17.44 24.39
C VAL A 333 11.35 -18.50 25.48
N LYS A 334 10.24 -19.24 25.52
CA LYS A 334 10.11 -20.40 26.41
C LYS A 334 11.14 -21.49 26.03
N GLU A 335 11.76 -22.12 27.03
CA GLU A 335 12.77 -23.18 26.85
C GLU A 335 12.24 -24.39 26.06
N SER A 336 10.93 -24.61 26.11
CA SER A 336 10.18 -25.62 25.34
C SER A 336 9.96 -25.26 23.87
N GLN A 337 9.98 -23.97 23.50
CA GLN A 337 9.60 -23.47 22.17
C GLN A 337 10.81 -23.07 21.31
N LYS A 338 11.97 -22.76 21.89
CA LYS A 338 13.17 -22.24 21.20
C LYS A 338 13.56 -22.93 19.88
N ASP A 339 13.36 -24.25 19.75
CA ASP A 339 13.73 -25.02 18.55
C ASP A 339 12.83 -24.69 17.32
N GLY A 340 11.69 -24.04 17.54
CA GLY A 340 10.82 -23.50 16.50
C GLY A 340 11.21 -22.11 15.97
N LEU A 341 12.18 -21.42 16.59
CA LEU A 341 12.66 -20.12 16.08
C LEU A 341 13.34 -20.25 14.72
N ARG A 342 13.14 -19.25 13.86
CA ARG A 342 13.72 -19.12 12.51
C ARG A 342 14.23 -17.70 12.31
N LEU A 343 15.35 -17.56 11.61
CA LEU A 343 15.90 -16.28 11.13
C LEU A 343 15.93 -16.36 9.60
N ASP A 344 15.23 -15.45 8.92
CA ASP A 344 15.12 -15.40 7.46
C ASP A 344 14.64 -16.73 6.83
N GLY A 345 13.76 -17.43 7.56
CA GLY A 345 13.24 -18.77 7.21
C GLY A 345 14.17 -19.94 7.59
N ASP A 346 15.47 -19.70 7.71
CA ASP A 346 16.46 -20.69 8.14
C ASP A 346 16.34 -21.02 9.64
N VAL A 347 16.87 -22.18 10.03
CA VAL A 347 16.96 -22.60 11.45
C VAL A 347 17.77 -21.57 12.24
N PHE A 348 17.23 -21.14 13.39
CA PHE A 348 17.83 -20.05 14.17
C PHE A 348 19.32 -20.30 14.49
N PRO A 349 20.21 -19.29 14.37
CA PRO A 349 21.65 -19.49 14.51
C PRO A 349 22.06 -20.09 15.86
N SER A 350 23.09 -20.94 15.83
CA SER A 350 23.67 -21.53 17.03
C SER A 350 24.16 -20.45 17.99
N THR A 351 23.54 -20.38 19.17
CA THR A 351 23.79 -19.35 20.18
C THR A 351 23.70 -19.91 21.60
N THR A 352 24.11 -19.12 22.60
CA THR A 352 23.98 -19.45 24.02
C THR A 352 22.62 -19.02 24.53
N TYR A 353 21.76 -19.99 24.80
CA TYR A 353 20.50 -19.81 25.51
C TYR A 353 20.77 -19.77 27.02
N ASN A 354 20.42 -18.66 27.67
CA ASN A 354 20.65 -18.44 29.11
C ASN A 354 19.33 -18.54 29.85
N SER A 355 19.19 -19.50 30.77
CA SER A 355 17.97 -19.72 31.54
C SER A 355 17.77 -18.61 32.59
N ILE A 356 16.60 -17.97 32.58
CA ILE A 356 16.24 -16.99 33.59
C ILE A 356 15.72 -17.74 34.83
N SER A 357 16.53 -17.76 35.89
CA SER A 357 16.27 -18.53 37.11
C SER A 357 14.90 -18.20 37.73
N GLY A 358 14.11 -19.24 38.00
CA GLY A 358 12.73 -19.10 38.51
C GLY A 358 11.66 -18.98 37.43
N THR A 359 11.98 -19.21 36.15
CA THR A 359 11.05 -19.12 35.01
C THR A 359 11.20 -20.30 34.05
N GLU A 360 10.26 -20.41 33.10
CA GLU A 360 10.35 -21.31 31.94
C GLU A 360 11.14 -20.71 30.74
N TYR A 361 11.64 -19.48 30.87
CA TYR A 361 12.21 -18.73 29.75
C TYR A 361 13.73 -18.86 29.64
N VAL A 362 14.22 -18.82 28.40
CA VAL A 362 15.61 -18.59 28.02
C VAL A 362 15.73 -17.31 27.19
N ALA A 363 16.90 -16.68 27.28
CA ALA A 363 17.22 -15.50 26.51
C ALA A 363 18.68 -15.50 26.03
N GLY A 364 18.96 -14.67 25.03
CA GLY A 364 20.28 -14.53 24.44
C GLY A 364 20.25 -13.54 23.29
N TYR A 365 21.23 -13.66 22.39
CA TYR A 365 21.31 -12.85 21.18
C TYR A 365 21.94 -13.62 20.02
N VAL A 366 21.70 -13.17 18.79
CA VAL A 366 22.40 -13.59 17.57
C VAL A 366 22.90 -12.36 16.85
N ALA A 367 24.09 -12.45 16.23
CA ALA A 367 24.55 -11.42 15.32
C ALA A 367 23.76 -11.50 14.01
N VAL A 368 23.26 -10.36 13.53
CA VAL A 368 22.55 -10.24 12.25
C VAL A 368 23.36 -9.36 11.29
N SER A 369 23.09 -9.47 9.99
CA SER A 369 23.83 -8.71 8.98
C SER A 369 23.31 -7.27 8.86
N HIS A 370 23.67 -6.56 7.79
CA HIS A 370 23.02 -5.27 7.47
C HIS A 370 21.99 -5.50 6.35
N GLY A 371 20.73 -5.19 6.61
CA GLY A 371 19.63 -5.39 5.67
C GLY A 371 18.26 -5.39 6.35
N SER A 372 17.27 -5.98 5.66
CA SER A 372 16.02 -6.44 6.30
C SER A 372 16.25 -7.84 6.85
N HIS A 373 15.68 -8.14 8.01
CA HIS A 373 15.68 -9.45 8.62
C HIS A 373 14.28 -9.79 9.14
N THR A 374 13.97 -11.09 9.18
CA THR A 374 12.74 -11.64 9.75
C THR A 374 13.10 -12.65 10.82
N VAL A 375 12.45 -12.60 11.98
CA VAL A 375 12.54 -13.65 12.98
C VAL A 375 11.13 -14.16 13.24
N ARG A 376 10.91 -15.46 13.10
CA ARG A 376 9.60 -16.11 13.22
C ARG A 376 9.69 -17.33 14.11
N HIS A 377 8.57 -17.76 14.67
CA HIS A 377 8.41 -19.10 15.20
C HIS A 377 7.61 -20.00 14.22
N THR A 378 7.89 -21.30 14.16
CA THR A 378 7.18 -22.24 13.26
C THR A 378 5.75 -22.60 13.70
N SER A 379 5.31 -22.08 14.83
CA SER A 379 3.91 -22.10 15.30
C SER A 379 3.55 -20.68 15.70
N THR A 380 2.41 -20.18 15.22
CA THR A 380 1.99 -18.78 15.35
C THR A 380 1.43 -18.42 16.73
N ILE A 381 1.19 -19.41 17.59
CA ILE A 381 0.75 -19.24 18.98
C ILE A 381 1.91 -19.21 19.99
N SER A 382 3.15 -19.38 19.52
CA SER A 382 4.34 -19.46 20.39
C SER A 382 5.12 -18.16 20.35
N ILE A 383 4.70 -17.23 21.21
CA ILE A 383 5.25 -15.88 21.31
C ILE A 383 6.67 -15.83 21.88
N PHE A 384 7.45 -14.84 21.42
CA PHE A 384 8.79 -14.53 21.94
C PHE A 384 9.06 -13.03 21.88
N GLY A 385 9.91 -12.52 22.77
CA GLY A 385 10.30 -11.10 22.81
C GLY A 385 11.47 -10.84 21.86
N GLY A 386 11.43 -9.74 21.11
CA GLY A 386 12.47 -9.33 20.16
C GLY A 386 12.96 -7.90 20.38
N TYR A 387 14.27 -7.72 20.33
CA TYR A 387 14.93 -6.41 20.48
C TYR A 387 16.10 -6.31 19.50
N LEU A 388 16.31 -5.14 18.93
CA LEU A 388 17.47 -4.87 18.07
C LEU A 388 18.42 -3.91 18.78
N TYR A 389 19.67 -4.33 18.90
CA TYR A 389 20.78 -3.52 19.40
C TYR A 389 21.89 -3.50 18.36
N GLY A 390 22.43 -2.33 18.04
CA GLY A 390 23.57 -2.22 17.15
C GLY A 390 24.60 -1.21 17.64
N GLN A 391 25.88 -1.57 17.49
CA GLN A 391 26.97 -0.82 18.08
C GLN A 391 28.10 -0.55 17.07
N ALA A 392 28.68 0.64 17.15
CA ALA A 392 29.83 1.10 16.37
C ALA A 392 30.70 2.04 17.22
N ASN A 393 31.86 2.41 16.68
CA ASN A 393 32.75 3.39 17.30
C ASN A 393 32.06 4.76 17.47
N TYR A 394 31.65 5.08 18.70
CA TYR A 394 30.93 6.30 19.11
C TYR A 394 29.50 6.49 18.57
N GLU A 395 28.82 5.41 18.15
CA GLU A 395 27.37 5.43 17.88
C GLU A 395 26.76 4.10 18.32
N THR A 396 25.56 4.14 18.86
CA THR A 396 24.77 2.96 19.26
C THR A 396 23.30 3.23 18.92
N TYR A 397 22.48 2.18 18.82
CA TYR A 397 21.04 2.30 18.76
C TYR A 397 20.39 1.12 19.48
N GLY A 398 19.17 1.32 20.01
CA GLY A 398 18.40 0.24 20.63
C GLY A 398 16.90 0.46 20.55
N PHE A 399 16.14 -0.53 20.06
CA PHE A 399 14.68 -0.51 20.06
C PHE A 399 14.09 -1.93 20.14
N THR A 400 12.84 -2.06 20.58
CA THR A 400 12.08 -3.32 20.44
C THR A 400 11.67 -3.55 18.98
N THR A 401 11.73 -4.79 18.49
CA THR A 401 11.47 -5.07 17.06
C THR A 401 9.99 -5.01 16.68
N GLY A 402 9.09 -5.14 17.65
CA GLY A 402 7.64 -5.10 17.47
C GLY A 402 6.91 -5.35 18.80
N MET A 403 5.63 -4.99 18.86
CA MET A 403 4.75 -5.20 20.01
C MET A 403 3.31 -5.38 19.49
N ARG A 404 2.53 -6.30 20.06
CA ARG A 404 1.10 -6.48 19.70
C ARG A 404 0.25 -5.22 19.93
N MET A 405 0.64 -4.37 20.88
CA MET A 405 -0.06 -3.15 21.30
C MET A 405 -1.51 -3.38 21.78
N ALA A 406 -1.79 -4.55 22.35
CA ALA A 406 -3.07 -4.91 22.95
C ALA A 406 -3.38 -4.06 24.20
N PRO A 407 -4.67 -3.78 24.54
CA PRO A 407 -5.08 -2.91 25.65
C PRO A 407 -5.07 -3.59 27.04
N ILE A 408 -3.97 -4.27 27.39
CA ILE A 408 -3.80 -5.11 28.59
C ILE A 408 -3.82 -4.37 29.96
N ASN A 409 -3.78 -3.03 29.96
CA ASN A 409 -4.07 -2.18 31.13
C ASN A 409 -5.44 -1.50 30.98
N THR A 410 -6.44 -2.33 30.68
CA THR A 410 -7.86 -1.97 30.77
C THR A 410 -8.61 -3.04 31.57
N VAL A 411 -9.91 -2.86 31.76
CA VAL A 411 -10.78 -3.97 32.13
C VAL A 411 -11.06 -4.74 30.85
N CYS A 412 -10.48 -5.94 30.70
CA CYS A 412 -10.84 -6.84 29.62
C CYS A 412 -12.35 -7.12 29.64
N VAL A 413 -12.94 -7.26 28.44
CA VAL A 413 -14.36 -7.53 28.25
C VAL A 413 -14.48 -8.61 27.18
N ASN A 414 -14.99 -9.78 27.57
CA ASN A 414 -15.20 -10.91 26.65
C ASN A 414 -15.89 -10.45 25.36
N SER A 415 -15.31 -10.81 24.23
CA SER A 415 -15.78 -10.43 22.90
C SER A 415 -16.03 -11.68 22.04
N THR A 416 -16.09 -11.55 20.72
CA THR A 416 -16.21 -12.69 19.80
C THR A 416 -14.91 -12.79 19.06
N SER A 417 -14.21 -13.92 19.18
CA SER A 417 -12.87 -14.10 18.60
C SER A 417 -12.84 -13.80 17.09
N VAL A 418 -11.83 -13.05 16.68
CA VAL A 418 -11.56 -12.68 15.28
C VAL A 418 -10.10 -12.98 14.98
N VAL A 419 -9.86 -13.72 13.90
CA VAL A 419 -8.54 -14.28 13.60
C VAL A 419 -7.47 -13.21 13.41
N GLY A 420 -6.52 -13.11 14.35
CA GLY A 420 -5.43 -12.15 14.33
C GLY A 420 -5.89 -10.71 14.63
N ASP A 421 -6.74 -10.51 15.64
CA ASP A 421 -7.23 -9.17 16.02
C ASP A 421 -6.41 -8.47 17.12
N GLY A 422 -5.43 -9.15 17.71
CA GLY A 422 -4.53 -8.58 18.71
C GLY A 422 -5.21 -8.21 20.02
N LEU A 423 -6.39 -8.76 20.30
CA LEU A 423 -7.10 -8.60 21.57
C LEU A 423 -7.00 -9.87 22.43
N ASP A 424 -7.34 -9.65 23.69
CA ASP A 424 -7.69 -10.65 24.70
C ASP A 424 -9.23 -10.75 24.63
N ASN A 425 -9.77 -11.75 23.89
CA ASN A 425 -11.21 -11.91 23.64
C ASN A 425 -11.92 -12.70 24.75
N ASP A 426 -11.20 -13.43 25.61
CA ASP A 426 -11.75 -14.31 26.66
C ASP A 426 -11.45 -13.83 28.12
N CYS A 427 -10.43 -13.00 28.32
CA CYS A 427 -9.97 -12.45 29.60
C CYS A 427 -9.15 -13.39 30.53
N ASP A 428 -8.44 -14.39 30.01
CA ASP A 428 -7.37 -15.11 30.76
C ASP A 428 -6.12 -14.22 30.96
N GLY A 429 -5.72 -13.45 29.93
CA GLY A 429 -4.56 -12.56 29.92
C GLY A 429 -3.44 -12.92 28.91
N LEU A 430 -3.69 -13.88 28.02
CA LEU A 430 -3.02 -14.08 26.74
C LEU A 430 -3.75 -13.24 25.65
N ILE A 431 -3.37 -13.42 24.37
CA ILE A 431 -3.82 -12.72 23.15
C ILE A 431 -3.43 -13.65 21.98
N ASP A 432 -4.30 -13.89 21.00
CA ASP A 432 -3.99 -14.63 19.76
C ASP A 432 -3.12 -15.91 20.02
N GLU A 433 -3.55 -16.80 20.92
CA GLU A 433 -2.82 -18.03 21.32
C GLU A 433 -3.47 -19.35 20.90
N GLU A 434 -4.62 -19.32 20.22
CA GLU A 434 -5.32 -20.53 19.77
C GLU A 434 -5.20 -20.77 18.25
N LEU A 435 -5.11 -22.04 17.84
CA LEU A 435 -5.00 -22.42 16.42
C LEU A 435 -6.35 -22.81 15.82
N CYS A 436 -7.29 -21.87 15.78
CA CYS A 436 -8.66 -21.96 15.24
C CYS A 436 -8.77 -22.39 13.77
N THR A 437 -8.37 -23.63 13.47
CA THR A 437 -8.35 -24.19 12.13
C THR A 437 -9.00 -25.56 12.16
N SER A 438 -9.72 -25.91 11.10
CA SER A 438 -10.29 -27.25 10.92
C SER A 438 -9.24 -28.37 10.78
N ALA A 439 -7.94 -28.02 10.81
CA ALA A 439 -6.81 -28.94 10.87
C ALA A 439 -6.33 -29.21 12.30
N ASN A 440 -6.47 -28.24 13.22
CA ASN A 440 -6.26 -28.43 14.65
C ASN A 440 -7.41 -29.24 15.27
N GLY A 441 -8.64 -28.89 14.88
CA GLY A 441 -9.83 -29.72 15.08
C GLY A 441 -10.54 -29.52 16.42
N GLY A 442 -10.44 -28.32 17.00
CA GLY A 442 -10.93 -28.01 18.33
C GLY A 442 -10.03 -28.60 19.40
N ALA A 443 -8.80 -28.06 19.49
CA ALA A 443 -7.88 -28.33 20.59
C ALA A 443 -7.99 -27.23 21.65
N ASP A 444 -7.32 -27.49 22.75
CA ASP A 444 -7.09 -26.65 23.92
C ASP A 444 -5.54 -26.60 23.96
N ASP A 445 -4.96 -25.65 23.21
CA ASP A 445 -3.53 -25.55 22.90
C ASP A 445 -2.75 -24.81 24.00
N ASP A 446 -3.41 -23.94 24.77
CA ASP A 446 -2.82 -23.21 25.89
C ASP A 446 -2.97 -23.97 27.23
N GLY A 447 -4.13 -24.57 27.50
CA GLY A 447 -4.46 -25.35 28.70
C GLY A 447 -5.48 -24.72 29.67
N ASP A 448 -6.18 -23.64 29.34
CA ASP A 448 -7.26 -23.04 30.16
C ASP A 448 -8.48 -23.99 30.30
N GLY A 449 -8.90 -24.61 29.20
CA GLY A 449 -10.05 -25.53 29.13
C GLY A 449 -11.25 -25.07 28.29
N LEU A 450 -11.14 -23.97 27.56
CA LEU A 450 -11.98 -23.58 26.42
C LEU A 450 -11.42 -24.17 25.09
N VAL A 451 -12.00 -23.81 23.92
CA VAL A 451 -11.62 -24.36 22.58
C VAL A 451 -12.05 -23.41 21.43
N ASP A 452 -11.10 -23.09 20.53
CA ASP A 452 -11.26 -22.25 19.32
C ASP A 452 -11.68 -20.77 19.60
N GLU A 453 -11.17 -20.17 20.68
CA GLU A 453 -11.19 -18.71 20.98
C GLU A 453 -9.92 -18.00 20.48
N ASP A 454 -9.72 -16.71 20.81
CA ASP A 454 -8.47 -15.94 20.64
C ASP A 454 -7.54 -16.37 19.49
N CYS A 455 -8.09 -16.28 18.28
CA CYS A 455 -7.65 -17.10 17.17
C CYS A 455 -6.40 -16.54 16.48
N ALA A 456 -5.23 -17.14 16.70
CA ALA A 456 -4.00 -16.70 16.07
C ALA A 456 -4.06 -16.73 14.53
N LYS A 457 -3.52 -15.68 13.90
CA LYS A 457 -3.23 -15.61 12.46
C LYS A 457 -2.48 -16.89 12.04
N PRO A 458 -3.02 -17.75 11.14
CA PRO A 458 -2.38 -19.03 10.81
C PRO A 458 -1.02 -18.86 10.14
N ALA A 459 -0.16 -19.88 10.29
CA ALA A 459 1.20 -19.86 9.75
C ALA A 459 1.24 -19.61 8.22
N PRO A 460 2.22 -18.84 7.72
CA PRO A 460 2.42 -18.61 6.28
C PRO A 460 2.53 -19.92 5.49
N VAL A 461 1.69 -20.05 4.46
CA VAL A 461 1.70 -21.20 3.54
C VAL A 461 2.39 -20.77 2.26
N ASP A 462 3.63 -21.22 2.07
CA ASP A 462 4.42 -20.95 0.87
C ASP A 462 3.81 -21.63 -0.36
N GLY A 463 3.51 -20.83 -1.38
CA GLY A 463 2.99 -21.32 -2.64
C GLY A 463 4.00 -22.18 -3.36
N ASN A 464 3.57 -23.37 -3.78
CA ASN A 464 4.36 -24.22 -4.65
C ASN A 464 3.67 -24.42 -6.00
N TRP A 465 4.51 -24.57 -7.02
CA TRP A 465 4.08 -24.72 -8.40
C TRP A 465 3.39 -26.06 -8.61
N ALA A 466 2.14 -26.02 -9.08
CA ALA A 466 1.49 -27.21 -9.60
C ALA A 466 2.27 -27.82 -10.77
N SER A 467 2.05 -29.10 -11.03
CA SER A 467 2.64 -29.81 -12.17
C SER A 467 2.41 -29.06 -13.48
N TRP A 468 3.47 -28.96 -14.30
CA TRP A 468 3.41 -28.33 -15.62
C TRP A 468 2.30 -28.90 -16.50
N GLY A 469 1.60 -28.00 -17.20
CA GLY A 469 0.74 -28.38 -18.32
C GLY A 469 1.52 -29.05 -19.46
N SER A 470 0.80 -29.63 -20.42
CA SER A 470 1.39 -29.99 -21.70
C SER A 470 1.78 -28.73 -22.49
N PHE A 471 2.79 -28.85 -23.36
CA PHE A 471 3.04 -27.82 -24.37
C PHE A 471 1.85 -27.72 -25.33
N GLY A 472 1.49 -26.50 -25.69
CA GLY A 472 0.51 -26.20 -26.74
C GLY A 472 1.06 -26.48 -28.14
N ASP A 473 0.26 -26.19 -29.17
CA ASP A 473 0.66 -26.39 -30.56
C ASP A 473 1.89 -25.53 -30.94
N CYS A 474 2.79 -26.12 -31.73
CA CYS A 474 3.98 -25.45 -32.25
C CYS A 474 3.61 -24.25 -33.13
N SER A 475 4.18 -23.07 -32.85
CA SER A 475 3.91 -21.83 -33.61
C SER A 475 4.29 -21.90 -35.09
N LEU A 476 5.14 -22.85 -35.48
CA LEU A 476 5.53 -23.12 -36.86
C LEU A 476 4.69 -24.26 -37.45
N THR A 477 3.58 -23.91 -38.10
CA THR A 477 2.66 -24.88 -38.73
C THR A 477 3.24 -25.54 -39.98
N CYS A 478 3.98 -24.78 -40.80
CA CYS A 478 4.70 -25.26 -41.99
C CYS A 478 6.10 -24.64 -42.12
N MET A 479 6.97 -25.24 -42.94
CA MET A 479 8.34 -24.78 -43.21
C MET A 479 8.59 -24.56 -44.71
N ASP A 480 9.48 -23.63 -45.09
CA ASP A 480 9.87 -23.45 -46.49
C ASP A 480 10.86 -24.52 -46.96
N PHE A 481 10.68 -24.98 -48.20
CA PHE A 481 11.52 -26.03 -48.79
C PHE A 481 12.99 -25.60 -48.90
N GLY A 482 13.90 -26.38 -48.29
CA GLY A 482 15.34 -26.07 -48.23
C GLY A 482 15.76 -25.10 -47.13
N SER A 483 14.83 -24.62 -46.29
CA SER A 483 15.12 -23.84 -45.09
C SER A 483 15.15 -24.72 -43.82
N SER A 484 15.75 -24.20 -42.74
CA SER A 484 15.71 -24.82 -41.40
C SER A 484 15.02 -23.84 -40.45
N GLN A 485 13.71 -23.99 -40.30
CA GLN A 485 12.87 -23.16 -39.43
C GLN A 485 12.53 -23.92 -38.14
N THR A 486 12.48 -23.19 -37.02
CA THR A 486 12.09 -23.71 -35.71
C THR A 486 10.98 -22.84 -35.15
N GLY A 487 9.87 -23.46 -34.74
CA GLY A 487 8.83 -22.78 -33.99
C GLY A 487 9.15 -22.75 -32.50
N ILE A 488 8.21 -22.19 -31.75
CA ILE A 488 8.17 -22.23 -30.30
C ILE A 488 6.84 -22.85 -29.89
N GLU A 489 6.86 -23.76 -28.91
CA GLU A 489 5.70 -24.23 -28.18
C GLU A 489 5.83 -23.80 -26.71
N GLU A 490 4.72 -23.40 -26.09
CA GLU A 490 4.65 -22.87 -24.73
C GLU A 490 3.81 -23.78 -23.83
N ARG A 491 4.20 -23.89 -22.55
CA ARG A 491 3.37 -24.47 -21.49
C ARG A 491 3.32 -23.55 -20.28
N THR A 492 2.24 -23.67 -19.52
CA THR A 492 2.03 -22.91 -18.28
C THR A 492 1.80 -23.82 -17.07
N ARG A 493 1.89 -23.23 -15.89
CA ARG A 493 1.57 -23.84 -14.59
C ARG A 493 1.05 -22.77 -13.63
N ASN A 494 0.22 -23.19 -12.68
CA ASN A 494 -0.38 -22.30 -11.69
C ASN A 494 0.27 -22.49 -10.31
N CYS A 495 0.28 -21.42 -9.52
CA CYS A 495 0.82 -21.40 -8.16
C CYS A 495 -0.28 -21.88 -7.18
N THR A 496 -0.51 -23.20 -7.12
CA THR A 496 -1.71 -23.79 -6.50
C THR A 496 -1.49 -25.15 -5.82
N ASP A 497 -0.26 -25.60 -5.59
CA ASP A 497 0.04 -26.92 -5.01
C ASP A 497 1.06 -26.89 -3.85
N PRO A 498 0.80 -26.17 -2.74
CA PRO A 498 -0.41 -25.37 -2.45
C PRO A 498 -0.35 -23.96 -3.05
N ALA A 499 -1.47 -23.23 -2.99
CA ALA A 499 -1.49 -21.80 -3.27
C ALA A 499 -0.88 -21.00 -2.09
N PRO A 500 -0.27 -19.82 -2.32
CA PRO A 500 0.18 -18.95 -1.25
C PRO A 500 -1.00 -18.53 -0.36
N ALA A 501 -0.85 -18.64 0.96
CA ALA A 501 -1.82 -18.15 1.93
C ALA A 501 -1.13 -17.61 3.19
N TYR A 502 -1.85 -16.82 3.98
CA TYR A 502 -1.38 -16.22 5.24
C TYR A 502 0.01 -15.55 5.12
N ASP A 503 0.18 -14.79 4.04
CA ASP A 503 1.39 -14.01 3.73
C ASP A 503 2.65 -14.84 3.37
N GLY A 504 2.47 -16.13 3.04
CA GLY A 504 3.51 -17.04 2.55
C GLY A 504 4.10 -16.67 1.18
N ALA A 505 5.22 -17.29 0.84
CA ALA A 505 6.00 -17.03 -0.36
C ALA A 505 5.21 -17.24 -1.66
N GLN A 506 5.42 -16.35 -2.63
CA GLN A 506 4.96 -16.56 -4.00
C GLN A 506 5.85 -17.60 -4.70
N CYS A 507 5.27 -18.42 -5.58
CA CYS A 507 6.00 -19.53 -6.20
C CYS A 507 7.24 -19.08 -6.98
N VAL A 508 8.42 -19.54 -6.56
CA VAL A 508 9.72 -19.10 -7.12
C VAL A 508 9.93 -19.60 -8.57
N GLY A 509 10.28 -18.70 -9.48
CA GLY A 509 10.53 -18.98 -10.90
C GLY A 509 9.36 -18.58 -11.81
N SER A 510 9.36 -19.04 -13.07
CA SER A 510 8.33 -18.67 -14.05
C SER A 510 7.11 -19.60 -14.03
N GLY A 511 5.92 -19.03 -14.24
CA GLY A 511 4.67 -19.77 -14.51
C GLY A 511 4.49 -20.19 -15.98
N SER A 512 5.40 -19.78 -16.86
CA SER A 512 5.48 -20.15 -18.29
C SER A 512 6.87 -20.69 -18.62
N GLU A 513 6.92 -21.64 -19.55
CA GLU A 513 8.14 -22.20 -20.15
C GLU A 513 7.91 -22.42 -21.65
N THR A 514 8.91 -22.05 -22.45
CA THR A 514 8.90 -22.19 -23.92
C THR A 514 10.01 -23.13 -24.38
N GLN A 515 9.74 -24.02 -25.33
CA GLN A 515 10.77 -24.84 -25.99
C GLN A 515 10.69 -24.78 -27.52
N SER A 516 11.80 -25.08 -28.19
CA SER A 516 11.88 -25.08 -29.65
C SER A 516 11.24 -26.32 -30.26
N CYS A 517 10.35 -26.13 -31.23
CA CYS A 517 9.64 -27.19 -31.93
C CYS A 517 9.91 -27.16 -33.44
N THR A 518 9.65 -28.27 -34.14
CA THR A 518 9.85 -28.38 -35.59
C THR A 518 8.67 -29.09 -36.26
N THR A 519 8.27 -28.57 -37.43
CA THR A 519 7.28 -29.19 -38.31
C THR A 519 7.98 -29.91 -39.47
N SER A 520 7.35 -30.95 -40.01
CA SER A 520 7.78 -31.62 -41.25
C SER A 520 6.85 -31.31 -42.43
N THR A 521 5.86 -30.43 -42.23
CA THR A 521 4.92 -29.97 -43.26
C THR A 521 5.52 -28.83 -44.06
N TYR A 522 5.66 -28.98 -45.38
CA TYR A 522 6.10 -27.87 -46.24
C TYR A 522 4.96 -26.86 -46.48
N CYS A 523 5.31 -25.57 -46.55
CA CYS A 523 4.34 -24.52 -46.88
C CYS A 523 3.84 -24.63 -48.33
N ALA A 524 2.57 -24.28 -48.54
CA ALA A 524 1.87 -24.47 -49.81
C ALA A 524 2.32 -23.49 -50.89
N ILE A 525 2.90 -23.99 -51.99
CA ILE A 525 3.34 -23.17 -53.12
C ILE A 525 2.19 -23.07 -54.13
N HIS A 526 1.60 -21.88 -54.25
CA HIS A 526 0.56 -21.61 -55.24
C HIS A 526 1.16 -21.51 -56.64
N GLY A 527 0.44 -21.98 -57.65
CA GLY A 527 0.91 -21.87 -59.04
C GLY A 527 0.67 -20.49 -59.64
N ASP A 528 1.58 -20.05 -60.51
CA ASP A 528 1.41 -18.86 -61.35
C ASP A 528 1.69 -19.16 -62.83
N TRP A 529 1.14 -18.31 -63.70
CA TRP A 529 1.02 -18.54 -65.13
C TRP A 529 2.33 -18.31 -65.89
N GLY A 530 2.72 -19.31 -66.68
CA GLY A 530 3.73 -19.17 -67.72
C GLY A 530 3.31 -18.21 -68.84
N SER A 531 4.30 -17.79 -69.63
CA SER A 531 4.11 -16.85 -70.73
C SER A 531 3.19 -17.38 -71.84
N TRP A 532 2.33 -16.51 -72.39
CA TRP A 532 1.40 -16.84 -73.48
C TRP A 532 2.11 -17.23 -74.79
N ALA A 533 1.60 -18.29 -75.42
CA ALA A 533 1.95 -18.68 -76.78
C ALA A 533 1.48 -17.66 -77.85
N ALA A 534 1.95 -17.85 -79.08
CA ALA A 534 1.56 -17.04 -80.24
C ALA A 534 0.11 -17.29 -80.69
N TRP A 535 -0.48 -16.31 -81.36
CA TRP A 535 -1.82 -16.37 -81.94
C TRP A 535 -1.86 -17.22 -83.22
N GLY A 536 -2.88 -18.06 -83.36
CA GLY A 536 -3.19 -18.81 -84.59
C GLY A 536 -3.91 -18.00 -85.69
N ASP A 537 -4.47 -18.71 -86.68
CA ASP A 537 -5.19 -18.14 -87.82
C ASP A 537 -6.67 -17.80 -87.54
N CYS A 538 -7.27 -16.98 -88.42
CA CYS A 538 -8.65 -16.51 -88.34
C CYS A 538 -9.68 -17.56 -88.80
N SER A 539 -10.77 -17.74 -88.04
CA SER A 539 -11.74 -18.82 -88.25
C SER A 539 -12.76 -18.66 -89.39
N VAL A 540 -12.87 -17.49 -90.04
CA VAL A 540 -13.89 -17.24 -91.10
C VAL A 540 -13.34 -16.42 -92.28
N THR A 541 -14.09 -16.40 -93.38
CA THR A 541 -13.73 -15.72 -94.65
C THR A 541 -14.67 -14.58 -95.08
N CYS A 542 -15.71 -14.28 -94.29
CA CYS A 542 -16.51 -13.04 -94.37
C CYS A 542 -17.12 -12.72 -93.00
N ALA A 543 -17.56 -11.48 -92.75
CA ALA A 543 -17.89 -10.97 -91.41
C ALA A 543 -16.74 -11.19 -90.38
N THR A 544 -17.05 -11.29 -89.08
CA THR A 544 -16.06 -11.43 -88.01
C THR A 544 -15.86 -12.89 -87.59
N GLY A 545 -14.60 -13.33 -87.56
CA GLY A 545 -14.15 -14.59 -86.96
C GLY A 545 -13.21 -14.35 -85.78
N VAL A 546 -12.53 -15.42 -85.35
CA VAL A 546 -11.72 -15.46 -84.13
C VAL A 546 -10.42 -16.24 -84.38
N LYS A 547 -9.37 -15.91 -83.63
CA LYS A 547 -8.10 -16.66 -83.54
C LYS A 547 -7.69 -16.84 -82.07
N ASN A 548 -6.94 -17.89 -81.76
CA ASN A 548 -6.72 -18.36 -80.38
C ASN A 548 -5.22 -18.42 -79.99
N ARG A 549 -4.93 -18.42 -78.68
CA ARG A 549 -3.63 -18.76 -78.06
C ARG A 549 -3.80 -19.42 -76.68
N THR A 550 -2.73 -19.99 -76.11
CA THR A 550 -2.75 -20.70 -74.81
C THR A 550 -1.55 -20.36 -73.92
N ARG A 551 -1.62 -20.73 -72.64
CA ARG A 551 -0.53 -20.69 -71.63
C ARG A 551 -0.66 -21.87 -70.66
N GLU A 552 0.41 -22.18 -69.92
CA GLU A 552 0.45 -23.28 -68.95
C GLU A 552 0.71 -22.76 -67.52
N CYS A 553 0.33 -23.52 -66.50
CA CYS A 553 0.43 -23.17 -65.08
C CYS A 553 1.69 -23.81 -64.49
N ASP A 554 2.85 -23.23 -64.82
CA ASP A 554 4.16 -23.84 -64.66
C ASP A 554 5.23 -22.93 -64.02
N THR A 555 4.93 -21.65 -63.79
CA THR A 555 5.93 -20.60 -63.47
C THR A 555 5.61 -19.87 -62.15
N PRO A 556 5.55 -20.55 -60.97
CA PRO A 556 5.80 -21.97 -60.74
C PRO A 556 4.53 -22.83 -60.92
N ALA A 557 4.70 -24.15 -61.02
CA ALA A 557 3.59 -25.10 -60.87
C ALA A 557 3.16 -25.22 -59.39
N PRO A 558 1.88 -25.48 -59.07
CA PRO A 558 1.42 -25.68 -57.70
C PRO A 558 2.10 -26.86 -56.99
N GLN A 559 2.51 -26.69 -55.74
CA GLN A 559 3.12 -27.74 -54.91
C GLN A 559 2.64 -27.68 -53.46
N TYR A 560 2.82 -28.77 -52.71
CA TYR A 560 2.50 -28.89 -51.28
C TYR A 560 1.07 -28.47 -50.90
N GLY A 561 0.09 -28.77 -51.76
CA GLY A 561 -1.32 -28.42 -51.55
C GLY A 561 -1.71 -26.99 -51.95
N GLY A 562 -0.80 -26.23 -52.58
CA GLY A 562 -1.09 -24.88 -53.06
C GLY A 562 -2.14 -24.81 -54.17
N ASN A 563 -2.81 -23.66 -54.24
CA ASN A 563 -3.85 -23.37 -55.22
C ASN A 563 -3.33 -23.44 -56.66
N ASN A 564 -4.21 -23.85 -57.57
CA ASN A 564 -3.96 -23.83 -59.02
C ASN A 564 -4.08 -22.38 -59.57
N CYS A 565 -3.47 -22.10 -60.71
CA CYS A 565 -3.45 -20.76 -61.30
C CYS A 565 -4.87 -20.23 -61.58
N SER A 566 -5.12 -18.95 -61.28
CA SER A 566 -6.44 -18.32 -61.43
C SER A 566 -6.61 -17.62 -62.79
N GLY A 567 -7.78 -17.76 -63.42
CA GLY A 567 -8.08 -17.24 -64.77
C GLY A 567 -7.85 -18.28 -65.88
N ASP A 568 -8.04 -17.87 -67.15
CA ASP A 568 -8.08 -18.81 -68.26
C ASP A 568 -6.69 -19.24 -68.79
N ALA A 569 -6.58 -20.51 -69.19
CA ALA A 569 -5.42 -21.08 -69.89
C ALA A 569 -5.43 -20.79 -71.41
N SER A 570 -6.52 -20.24 -71.95
CA SER A 570 -6.71 -19.97 -73.37
C SER A 570 -7.35 -18.59 -73.60
N ASP A 571 -6.89 -17.88 -74.63
CA ASP A 571 -7.33 -16.53 -74.99
C ASP A 571 -7.72 -16.48 -76.47
N GLN A 572 -8.67 -15.60 -76.82
CA GLN A 572 -9.35 -15.54 -78.12
C GLN A 572 -9.55 -14.09 -78.58
N MET A 573 -9.18 -13.77 -79.82
CA MET A 573 -9.23 -12.42 -80.38
C MET A 573 -9.86 -12.39 -81.78
N ALA A 574 -10.65 -11.35 -82.07
CA ALA A 574 -11.43 -11.23 -83.30
C ALA A 574 -10.61 -10.81 -84.55
N CYS A 575 -11.19 -11.06 -85.74
CA CYS A 575 -10.67 -10.69 -87.06
C CYS A 575 -11.85 -10.48 -88.04
N THR A 576 -11.88 -9.39 -88.84
CA THR A 576 -13.13 -8.91 -89.48
C THR A 576 -13.02 -8.65 -91.00
N LEU A 577 -14.10 -9.01 -91.71
CA LEU A 577 -14.36 -8.86 -93.15
C LEU A 577 -15.83 -8.36 -93.38
N ASN A 578 -16.30 -8.27 -94.64
CA ASN A 578 -17.52 -7.50 -95.02
C ASN A 578 -18.90 -8.04 -94.49
N PRO A 579 -19.97 -7.20 -94.40
CA PRO A 579 -21.13 -7.41 -93.48
C PRO A 579 -22.53 -7.64 -94.13
N CYS A 580 -23.58 -7.76 -93.30
CA CYS A 580 -24.96 -8.25 -93.58
C CYS A 580 -26.06 -7.52 -92.73
N PRO A 581 -27.39 -7.76 -92.94
CA PRO A 581 -28.51 -7.01 -92.30
C PRO A 581 -28.70 -7.25 -90.78
N VAL A 582 -29.54 -6.42 -90.13
CA VAL A 582 -29.40 -6.06 -88.70
C VAL A 582 -30.75 -5.85 -87.96
N ASP A 583 -30.98 -6.58 -86.87
CA ASP A 583 -32.11 -6.40 -85.92
C ASP A 583 -31.79 -5.45 -84.75
N GLY A 584 -32.81 -4.87 -84.12
CA GLY A 584 -32.66 -3.88 -83.04
C GLY A 584 -32.16 -4.45 -81.72
N GLY A 585 -31.03 -3.94 -81.22
CA GLY A 585 -30.40 -4.35 -79.97
C GLY A 585 -30.43 -3.28 -78.88
N PHE A 586 -30.56 -3.72 -77.62
CA PHE A 586 -30.15 -2.89 -76.49
C PHE A 586 -28.63 -2.69 -76.54
N THR A 587 -28.16 -1.53 -76.12
CA THR A 587 -26.77 -1.35 -75.68
C THR A 587 -26.42 -2.38 -74.63
N ASP A 588 -25.12 -2.65 -74.51
CA ASP A 588 -24.59 -3.16 -73.26
C ASP A 588 -25.10 -2.31 -72.09
N TRP A 589 -25.25 -2.93 -70.93
CA TRP A 589 -25.46 -2.18 -69.71
C TRP A 589 -24.27 -1.25 -69.47
N THR A 590 -24.51 -0.07 -68.89
CA THR A 590 -23.43 0.72 -68.30
C THR A 590 -22.62 -0.16 -67.34
N SER A 591 -21.34 0.19 -67.14
CA SER A 591 -20.63 -0.25 -65.93
C SER A 591 -21.51 0.03 -64.71
N TRP A 592 -21.48 -0.87 -63.72
CA TRP A 592 -22.11 -0.62 -62.43
C TRP A 592 -21.60 0.70 -61.86
N ASP A 593 -22.52 1.50 -61.31
CA ASP A 593 -22.16 2.66 -60.49
C ASP A 593 -21.27 2.21 -59.33
N THR A 594 -20.39 3.08 -58.83
CA THR A 594 -19.51 2.74 -57.71
C THR A 594 -20.33 2.34 -56.48
N CYS A 595 -20.08 1.13 -55.96
CA CYS A 595 -20.72 0.61 -54.74
C CYS A 595 -20.78 1.66 -53.63
N THR A 596 -21.94 1.82 -52.99
CA THR A 596 -22.16 2.88 -51.99
C THR A 596 -21.34 2.75 -50.71
N VAL A 597 -20.69 1.59 -50.50
CA VAL A 597 -19.80 1.30 -49.35
C VAL A 597 -18.57 0.51 -49.82
N THR A 598 -17.49 0.53 -49.05
CA THR A 598 -16.24 -0.19 -49.34
C THR A 598 -16.13 -1.57 -48.70
N CYS A 599 -16.89 -1.83 -47.62
CA CYS A 599 -17.08 -3.14 -46.99
C CYS A 599 -18.42 -3.15 -46.24
N GLY A 600 -18.89 -4.31 -45.75
CA GLY A 600 -20.12 -4.44 -44.96
C GLY A 600 -21.45 -4.53 -45.76
N GLY A 601 -21.43 -4.38 -47.09
CA GLY A 601 -22.61 -4.56 -47.96
C GLY A 601 -23.38 -3.28 -48.31
N GLY A 602 -23.63 -3.05 -49.59
CA GLY A 602 -24.51 -1.98 -50.09
C GLY A 602 -24.88 -2.16 -51.58
N PRO A 603 -25.83 -1.39 -52.13
CA PRO A 603 -26.30 -1.54 -53.51
C PRO A 603 -25.45 -0.77 -54.55
N GLN A 604 -25.51 -1.22 -55.80
CA GLN A 604 -25.03 -0.53 -57.01
C GLN A 604 -26.00 -0.74 -58.18
N GLY A 605 -26.14 0.26 -59.07
CA GLY A 605 -27.08 0.27 -60.20
C GLY A 605 -26.42 0.31 -61.58
N ARG A 606 -27.20 0.03 -62.63
CA ARG A 606 -26.82 0.25 -64.05
C ARG A 606 -28.04 0.40 -64.96
N ASN A 607 -27.85 0.99 -66.16
CA ASN A 607 -28.90 1.20 -67.16
C ASN A 607 -28.46 0.83 -68.60
N ARG A 608 -29.41 0.77 -69.56
CA ARG A 608 -29.15 0.51 -71.00
C ARG A 608 -30.22 1.13 -71.90
N SER A 609 -29.97 1.24 -73.21
CA SER A 609 -30.91 1.85 -74.18
C SER A 609 -31.08 1.04 -75.47
N CYS A 610 -32.25 1.07 -76.11
CA CYS A 610 -32.51 0.34 -77.37
C CYS A 610 -31.93 1.08 -78.59
N THR A 611 -30.59 1.10 -78.72
CA THR A 611 -29.89 1.90 -79.76
C THR A 611 -28.69 1.21 -80.41
N GLN A 612 -28.31 0.00 -80.00
CA GLN A 612 -27.06 -0.65 -80.42
C GLN A 612 -27.28 -2.10 -80.87
N PRO A 613 -27.52 -2.33 -82.17
CA PRO A 613 -27.83 -1.32 -83.19
C PRO A 613 -29.30 -0.89 -83.11
N ALA A 614 -29.59 0.36 -83.48
CA ALA A 614 -30.96 0.80 -83.67
C ALA A 614 -31.60 0.01 -84.84
N PRO A 615 -32.90 -0.37 -84.77
CA PRO A 615 -33.54 -1.19 -85.80
C PRO A 615 -33.38 -0.60 -87.21
N ALA A 616 -32.73 -1.34 -88.10
CA ALA A 616 -32.43 -0.91 -89.46
C ALA A 616 -32.78 -2.01 -90.47
N HIS A 617 -32.89 -1.66 -91.75
CA HIS A 617 -33.12 -2.63 -92.85
C HIS A 617 -34.32 -3.59 -92.69
N GLY A 618 -35.27 -3.29 -91.79
CA GLY A 618 -36.50 -4.05 -91.55
C GLY A 618 -36.56 -4.82 -90.22
N GLY A 619 -35.54 -4.73 -89.36
CA GLY A 619 -35.44 -5.48 -88.11
C GLY A 619 -36.40 -5.06 -86.98
N ALA A 620 -36.51 -5.92 -85.97
CA ALA A 620 -37.42 -5.78 -84.81
C ALA A 620 -36.91 -4.79 -83.74
N SER A 621 -37.80 -4.41 -82.79
CA SER A 621 -37.47 -3.56 -81.63
C SER A 621 -37.15 -4.38 -80.38
N CYS A 622 -36.32 -3.81 -79.49
CA CYS A 622 -35.90 -4.45 -78.25
C CYS A 622 -37.06 -4.65 -77.25
N ASN A 623 -36.98 -5.69 -76.41
CA ASN A 623 -38.03 -6.04 -75.45
C ASN A 623 -37.41 -6.50 -74.12
N GLY A 624 -37.75 -5.85 -73.01
CA GLY A 624 -37.15 -6.03 -71.69
C GLY A 624 -37.00 -4.72 -70.91
N THR A 625 -36.54 -4.78 -69.66
CA THR A 625 -36.28 -3.60 -68.81
C THR A 625 -34.90 -2.98 -69.04
N ASP A 626 -34.78 -1.70 -68.69
CA ASP A 626 -33.69 -0.78 -68.97
C ASP A 626 -32.92 -0.28 -67.72
N SER A 627 -33.30 -0.73 -66.51
CA SER A 627 -32.58 -0.49 -65.24
C SER A 627 -32.39 -1.78 -64.43
N GLU A 628 -31.25 -1.94 -63.75
CA GLU A 628 -30.92 -3.09 -62.90
C GLU A 628 -30.15 -2.65 -61.64
N THR A 629 -30.22 -3.42 -60.54
CA THR A 629 -29.57 -3.11 -59.25
C THR A 629 -29.13 -4.41 -58.56
N GLN A 630 -27.96 -4.42 -57.92
CA GLN A 630 -27.43 -5.57 -57.17
C GLN A 630 -26.63 -5.12 -55.93
N ASP A 631 -26.40 -6.03 -54.98
CA ASP A 631 -25.54 -5.79 -53.81
C ASP A 631 -24.03 -5.96 -54.11
N CYS A 632 -23.18 -5.35 -53.29
CA CYS A 632 -21.72 -5.37 -53.42
C CYS A 632 -20.99 -5.19 -52.08
N ASN A 633 -19.70 -5.56 -52.07
CA ASN A 633 -18.77 -5.39 -50.94
C ASN A 633 -19.21 -6.03 -49.61
N THR A 634 -19.72 -7.26 -49.67
CA THR A 634 -20.31 -8.03 -48.55
C THR A 634 -19.28 -8.71 -47.61
N ALA A 635 -18.01 -8.27 -47.62
CA ALA A 635 -16.99 -8.79 -46.72
C ALA A 635 -16.98 -8.04 -45.37
N VAL A 636 -16.66 -8.76 -44.30
CA VAL A 636 -16.50 -8.18 -42.95
C VAL A 636 -15.17 -7.41 -42.88
N CYS A 637 -15.22 -6.16 -42.43
CA CYS A 637 -14.05 -5.28 -42.35
C CYS A 637 -13.15 -5.65 -41.16
N ILE A 638 -11.83 -5.75 -41.35
CA ILE A 638 -10.86 -5.67 -40.23
C ILE A 638 -10.73 -4.21 -39.81
N ILE A 639 -10.70 -3.95 -38.50
CA ILE A 639 -10.68 -2.61 -37.94
C ILE A 639 -9.58 -2.54 -36.88
N ASP A 640 -8.48 -1.85 -37.21
CA ASP A 640 -7.45 -1.48 -36.24
C ASP A 640 -7.96 -0.38 -35.30
N GLY A 641 -7.56 -0.46 -34.03
CA GLY A 641 -7.87 0.55 -33.03
C GLY A 641 -7.22 1.90 -33.35
N ALA A 642 -8.02 2.94 -33.45
CA ALA A 642 -7.52 4.31 -33.41
C ALA A 642 -8.05 5.06 -32.19
N TRP A 643 -7.19 5.93 -31.65
CA TRP A 643 -7.52 6.75 -30.50
C TRP A 643 -8.74 7.62 -30.77
N GLY A 644 -9.69 7.57 -29.84
CA GLY A 644 -10.75 8.54 -29.67
C GLY A 644 -10.21 9.96 -29.70
N ALA A 645 -11.03 10.88 -30.21
CA ALA A 645 -10.79 12.30 -30.02
C ALA A 645 -10.65 12.56 -28.51
N TRP A 646 -9.56 13.20 -28.11
CA TRP A 646 -9.35 13.62 -26.72
C TRP A 646 -10.60 14.31 -26.18
N GLY A 647 -11.11 13.84 -25.04
CA GLY A 647 -12.25 14.46 -24.38
C GLY A 647 -11.99 15.96 -24.18
N ALA A 648 -13.00 16.80 -24.43
CA ALA A 648 -12.82 18.24 -24.27
C ALA A 648 -12.49 18.54 -22.80
N TRP A 649 -11.40 19.30 -22.57
CA TRP A 649 -10.95 19.70 -21.23
C TRP A 649 -12.13 20.26 -20.42
N GLY A 650 -12.35 19.73 -19.22
CA GLY A 650 -13.47 20.09 -18.37
C GLY A 650 -14.72 19.20 -18.47
N SER A 651 -14.82 18.26 -19.42
CA SER A 651 -16.07 17.50 -19.65
C SER A 651 -16.34 16.36 -18.66
N TYR A 652 -15.28 15.78 -18.09
CA TYR A 652 -15.36 14.69 -17.10
C TYR A 652 -14.64 15.03 -15.80
N CYS A 653 -13.59 15.85 -15.86
CA CYS A 653 -13.05 16.59 -14.72
C CYS A 653 -13.03 18.07 -15.08
N VAL A 654 -13.97 18.85 -14.54
CA VAL A 654 -13.83 20.33 -14.44
C VAL A 654 -12.58 20.67 -13.64
N CYS A 655 -12.09 21.92 -13.79
CA CYS A 655 -10.96 22.40 -13.00
C CYS A 655 -11.21 22.21 -11.50
N THR A 656 -10.23 21.68 -10.77
CA THR A 656 -10.35 21.36 -9.33
C THR A 656 -10.73 22.55 -8.45
N VAL A 657 -10.56 23.78 -8.93
CA VAL A 657 -11.13 24.99 -8.31
C VAL A 657 -11.74 25.90 -9.37
N THR A 658 -12.75 26.70 -9.00
CA THR A 658 -13.33 27.75 -9.87
C THR A 658 -12.46 29.01 -9.94
N CYS A 659 -11.60 29.20 -8.94
CA CYS A 659 -10.66 30.32 -8.78
C CYS A 659 -9.57 29.91 -7.77
N GLY A 660 -8.38 30.53 -7.83
CA GLY A 660 -7.21 30.25 -6.99
C GLY A 660 -6.10 29.44 -7.67
N GLY A 661 -6.37 28.83 -8.83
CA GLY A 661 -5.45 27.95 -9.56
C GLY A 661 -5.69 26.47 -9.24
N GLY A 662 -6.04 25.69 -10.27
CA GLY A 662 -6.31 24.26 -10.16
C GLY A 662 -5.76 23.47 -11.34
N SER A 663 -6.11 22.19 -11.37
CA SER A 663 -5.78 21.26 -12.46
C SER A 663 -7.06 20.71 -13.08
N GLN A 664 -6.99 20.31 -14.35
CA GLN A 664 -8.03 19.54 -15.03
C GLN A 664 -7.36 18.44 -15.85
N SER A 665 -8.05 17.30 -15.96
CA SER A 665 -7.61 16.17 -16.77
C SER A 665 -8.51 15.99 -17.99
N ARG A 666 -7.99 15.28 -18.99
CA ARG A 666 -8.80 14.67 -20.04
C ARG A 666 -8.30 13.27 -20.37
N THR A 667 -9.19 12.45 -20.89
CA THR A 667 -8.90 11.07 -21.31
C THR A 667 -9.30 10.86 -22.77
N ARG A 668 -8.84 9.74 -23.32
CA ARG A 668 -9.27 9.20 -24.61
C ARG A 668 -9.38 7.68 -24.54
N SER A 669 -10.39 7.13 -25.20
CA SER A 669 -10.61 5.69 -25.34
C SER A 669 -10.00 5.18 -26.65
N CYS A 670 -9.74 3.88 -26.76
CA CYS A 670 -9.36 3.24 -28.03
C CYS A 670 -10.61 2.75 -28.77
N ASP A 671 -11.46 3.69 -29.20
CA ASP A 671 -12.85 3.43 -29.63
C ASP A 671 -13.26 4.05 -30.98
N SER A 672 -12.37 4.79 -31.65
CA SER A 672 -12.69 5.63 -32.81
C SER A 672 -11.81 5.34 -34.04
N PRO A 673 -11.84 4.11 -34.60
CA PRO A 673 -12.80 3.04 -34.28
C PRO A 673 -12.27 2.04 -33.24
N LEU A 674 -13.20 1.33 -32.60
CA LEU A 674 -12.93 0.24 -31.68
C LEU A 674 -12.28 -0.94 -32.44
N PRO A 675 -11.20 -1.57 -31.92
CA PRO A 675 -10.59 -2.74 -32.54
C PRO A 675 -11.61 -3.86 -32.79
N ALA A 676 -11.71 -4.34 -34.03
CA ALA A 676 -12.64 -5.41 -34.39
C ALA A 676 -12.06 -6.33 -35.48
N ASN A 677 -12.50 -7.59 -35.45
CA ASN A 677 -12.17 -8.63 -36.44
C ASN A 677 -10.66 -8.86 -36.63
N GLY A 678 -9.85 -8.66 -35.58
CA GLY A 678 -8.41 -8.97 -35.54
C GLY A 678 -7.46 -7.77 -35.66
N GLY A 679 -7.95 -6.53 -35.64
CA GLY A 679 -7.11 -5.33 -35.66
C GLY A 679 -6.35 -5.06 -34.35
N LEU A 680 -5.31 -4.23 -34.45
CA LEU A 680 -4.36 -3.90 -33.38
C LEU A 680 -4.94 -2.94 -32.31
N GLN A 681 -4.33 -2.93 -31.13
CA GLN A 681 -4.64 -1.99 -30.04
C GLN A 681 -3.90 -0.66 -30.21
N CYS A 682 -4.48 0.42 -29.66
CA CYS A 682 -3.90 1.76 -29.70
C CYS A 682 -2.61 1.86 -28.85
N SER A 683 -1.62 2.64 -29.30
CA SER A 683 -0.34 2.84 -28.61
C SER A 683 -0.14 4.30 -28.16
N GLY A 684 0.44 4.49 -26.97
CA GLY A 684 0.62 5.78 -26.29
C GLY A 684 -0.34 5.98 -25.11
N ASP A 685 -0.23 7.12 -24.42
CA ASP A 685 -0.97 7.36 -23.16
C ASP A 685 -2.46 7.70 -23.37
N SER A 686 -3.31 7.29 -22.43
CA SER A 686 -4.77 7.48 -22.49
C SER A 686 -5.28 8.70 -21.69
N SER A 687 -4.42 9.39 -20.95
CA SER A 687 -4.75 10.54 -20.09
C SER A 687 -3.75 11.70 -20.22
N GLU A 688 -4.22 12.93 -19.98
CA GLU A 688 -3.44 14.17 -20.05
C GLU A 688 -3.94 15.17 -19.00
N PHE A 689 -3.07 16.04 -18.48
CA PHE A 689 -3.37 17.03 -17.42
C PHE A 689 -2.90 18.44 -17.79
N GLN A 690 -3.65 19.48 -17.39
CA GLN A 690 -3.22 20.89 -17.53
C GLN A 690 -3.78 21.79 -16.40
N SER A 691 -3.09 22.90 -16.12
CA SER A 691 -3.53 23.90 -15.14
C SER A 691 -4.70 24.77 -15.64
N CYS A 692 -5.46 25.36 -14.71
CA CYS A 692 -6.65 26.16 -15.01
C CYS A 692 -7.03 27.13 -13.86
N ASN A 693 -7.97 28.05 -14.12
CA ASN A 693 -8.64 28.93 -13.14
C ASN A 693 -7.75 29.69 -12.15
N SER A 694 -6.64 30.24 -12.62
CA SER A 694 -5.64 31.00 -11.84
C SER A 694 -6.03 32.44 -11.45
N ALA A 695 -7.32 32.80 -11.50
CA ALA A 695 -7.84 34.09 -11.02
C ALA A 695 -8.23 34.00 -9.53
N VAL A 696 -8.10 35.08 -8.76
CA VAL A 696 -8.38 35.09 -7.30
C VAL A 696 -9.89 35.13 -7.02
N CYS A 697 -10.35 34.37 -6.02
CA CYS A 697 -11.76 34.27 -5.65
C CYS A 697 -12.32 35.56 -4.97
N PRO A 698 -13.57 35.97 -5.27
CA PRO A 698 -14.29 37.03 -4.55
C PRO A 698 -15.10 36.50 -3.35
N SER A 699 -15.30 37.33 -2.32
CA SER A 699 -15.99 36.95 -1.07
C SER A 699 -17.35 37.66 -0.89
N PRO A 700 -18.47 36.92 -0.67
CA PRO A 700 -19.79 37.48 -0.39
C PRO A 700 -20.12 37.54 1.13
N SER A 701 -21.33 37.99 1.48
CA SER A 701 -21.78 38.26 2.87
C SER A 701 -22.85 37.27 3.38
N PRO A 702 -23.04 37.10 4.72
CA PRO A 702 -23.92 36.06 5.28
C PRO A 702 -25.42 36.27 5.04
N GLY A 703 -26.19 35.16 5.09
CA GLY A 703 -27.65 35.19 5.29
C GLY A 703 -28.50 35.18 4.01
N THR A 704 -28.03 34.59 2.90
CA THR A 704 -28.85 34.34 1.70
C THR A 704 -28.57 32.94 1.18
N TYR A 705 -29.61 32.12 0.99
CA TYR A 705 -29.47 30.80 0.37
C TYR A 705 -28.99 30.94 -1.08
N VAL A 706 -27.93 30.20 -1.42
CA VAL A 706 -27.39 30.09 -2.76
C VAL A 706 -27.18 28.60 -3.03
N GLN A 707 -27.82 28.08 -4.09
CA GLN A 707 -27.57 26.72 -4.54
C GLN A 707 -26.16 26.65 -5.15
N ASN A 708 -25.21 26.16 -4.36
CA ASN A 708 -23.81 25.99 -4.77
C ASN A 708 -23.57 24.63 -5.42
N CYS A 709 -24.48 23.67 -5.22
CA CYS A 709 -24.43 22.30 -5.72
C CYS A 709 -25.15 22.13 -7.06
N PRO A 710 -24.90 21.03 -7.80
CA PRO A 710 -25.62 20.71 -9.03
C PRO A 710 -27.15 20.56 -8.84
N SER A 711 -27.89 20.57 -9.94
CA SER A 711 -29.32 20.25 -9.93
C SER A 711 -29.54 18.81 -9.44
N GLY A 712 -30.41 18.63 -8.43
CA GLY A 712 -30.64 17.35 -7.75
C GLY A 712 -29.80 17.14 -6.49
N TRP A 713 -28.97 18.12 -6.11
CA TRP A 713 -28.17 18.11 -4.89
C TRP A 713 -28.54 19.31 -4.01
N PHE A 714 -28.69 19.06 -2.71
CA PHE A 714 -28.88 20.07 -1.69
C PHE A 714 -27.53 20.65 -1.25
N SER A 715 -27.49 21.95 -0.93
CA SER A 715 -26.30 22.65 -0.43
C SER A 715 -26.46 22.88 1.07
N CYS A 716 -25.58 22.32 1.89
CA CYS A 716 -25.53 22.59 3.33
C CYS A 716 -24.97 24.00 3.62
N GLU A 717 -25.14 24.51 4.85
CA GLU A 717 -24.62 25.83 5.24
C GLU A 717 -23.12 25.79 5.59
N ASN A 718 -22.61 24.67 6.09
CA ASN A 718 -21.23 24.42 6.47
C ASN A 718 -20.33 24.01 5.27
N PRO A 719 -19.15 24.64 5.06
CA PRO A 719 -18.23 24.27 3.99
C PRO A 719 -17.58 22.87 4.10
N SER A 720 -17.60 22.19 5.25
CA SER A 720 -16.96 20.86 5.37
C SER A 720 -17.75 19.73 4.72
N THR A 721 -19.08 19.81 4.70
CA THR A 721 -19.96 18.91 3.94
C THR A 721 -20.81 19.80 3.03
N SER A 722 -20.32 20.14 1.84
CA SER A 722 -20.93 21.22 1.05
C SER A 722 -22.14 20.81 0.19
N CYS A 723 -22.26 19.52 -0.16
CA CYS A 723 -23.34 18.99 -1.00
C CYS A 723 -23.77 17.58 -0.55
N ILE A 724 -25.08 17.33 -0.53
CA ILE A 724 -25.73 16.01 -0.36
C ILE A 724 -26.80 15.83 -1.44
N GLU A 725 -27.28 14.60 -1.71
CA GLU A 725 -28.37 14.42 -2.68
C GLU A 725 -29.68 15.03 -2.13
N ASP A 726 -30.52 15.66 -2.96
CA ASP A 726 -31.80 16.30 -2.54
C ASP A 726 -32.86 15.26 -2.09
N ALA A 727 -32.47 13.99 -1.98
CA ALA A 727 -33.22 12.90 -1.34
C ALA A 727 -32.92 12.74 0.16
N PHE A 728 -31.69 13.05 0.59
CA PHE A 728 -31.25 13.02 2.00
C PHE A 728 -31.60 14.34 2.69
N LYS A 729 -32.90 14.65 2.71
CA LYS A 729 -33.36 15.99 3.06
C LYS A 729 -34.80 15.94 3.55
N CYS A 730 -35.00 16.33 4.80
CA CYS A 730 -36.24 16.10 5.52
C CYS A 730 -36.54 14.59 5.62
N ASP A 731 -35.53 13.75 5.84
CA ASP A 731 -35.67 12.29 5.97
C ASP A 731 -35.41 11.76 7.39
N CYS A 732 -35.04 12.67 8.31
CA CYS A 732 -34.73 12.43 9.73
C CYS A 732 -33.33 11.87 10.05
N GLU A 733 -32.41 11.75 9.10
CA GLU A 733 -30.99 11.48 9.39
C GLU A 733 -30.19 12.82 9.45
N MET A 734 -28.85 12.79 9.41
CA MET A 734 -28.02 14.00 9.58
C MET A 734 -26.81 13.93 8.64
N ASP A 735 -27.06 14.22 7.37
CA ASP A 735 -26.10 14.12 6.28
C ASP A 735 -25.33 15.43 6.09
N CYS A 736 -26.00 16.58 6.27
CA CYS A 736 -25.33 17.83 6.54
C CYS A 736 -24.84 17.84 8.00
N THR A 737 -23.51 17.95 8.20
CA THR A 737 -22.86 17.93 9.52
C THR A 737 -23.19 19.11 10.45
N ASP A 738 -24.05 20.03 10.01
CA ASP A 738 -24.60 21.16 10.76
C ASP A 738 -26.13 21.07 11.00
N GLY A 739 -26.81 20.04 10.47
CA GLY A 739 -28.27 19.90 10.53
C GLY A 739 -29.05 20.88 9.64
N SER A 740 -28.41 21.45 8.61
CA SER A 740 -29.05 22.41 7.69
C SER A 740 -30.01 21.76 6.68
N ASP A 741 -29.87 20.45 6.45
CA ASP A 741 -30.76 19.51 5.75
C ASP A 741 -32.11 19.29 6.44
N GLU A 742 -32.14 19.14 7.77
CA GLU A 742 -33.36 18.95 8.56
C GLU A 742 -34.00 20.29 9.02
N SER A 743 -33.56 21.41 8.45
CA SER A 743 -33.94 22.75 8.89
C SER A 743 -35.23 23.26 8.20
N GLU A 744 -36.29 23.52 8.97
CA GLU A 744 -37.50 24.22 8.49
C GLU A 744 -37.19 25.62 7.92
N THR A 745 -36.10 26.26 8.35
CA THR A 745 -35.67 27.59 7.88
C THR A 745 -34.67 27.62 6.73
N TYR A 746 -33.91 26.53 6.50
CA TYR A 746 -32.83 26.48 5.51
C TYR A 746 -33.12 25.48 4.39
N ALA A 747 -33.36 24.21 4.72
CA ALA A 747 -33.86 23.21 3.76
C ALA A 747 -35.34 23.40 3.38
N GLY A 748 -36.14 23.96 4.29
CA GLY A 748 -37.59 24.15 4.11
C GLY A 748 -38.43 22.93 4.55
N CYS A 749 -37.89 22.09 5.43
CA CYS A 749 -38.57 20.89 5.90
C CYS A 749 -39.88 21.21 6.63
N SER A 750 -40.95 20.48 6.27
CA SER A 750 -42.23 20.71 6.93
C SER A 750 -42.21 20.16 8.36
N SER A 751 -42.70 20.94 9.31
CA SER A 751 -42.85 20.55 10.72
C SER A 751 -43.74 19.32 10.96
N ALA A 752 -44.44 18.81 9.95
CA ALA A 752 -45.15 17.52 10.00
C ALA A 752 -44.24 16.30 9.73
N VAL A 753 -43.16 16.49 8.96
CA VAL A 753 -42.13 15.46 8.69
C VAL A 753 -41.17 15.38 9.87
N LEU A 754 -40.65 16.53 10.33
CA LEU A 754 -39.79 16.62 11.52
C LEU A 754 -40.47 16.09 12.80
N ALA A 755 -41.80 16.14 12.88
CA ALA A 755 -42.58 15.57 13.98
C ALA A 755 -42.80 14.04 13.89
N ALA A 756 -42.44 13.40 12.77
CA ALA A 756 -42.46 11.95 12.61
C ALA A 756 -41.11 11.29 12.94
N CYS A 757 -40.03 12.07 13.05
CA CYS A 757 -38.68 11.58 13.35
C CYS A 757 -38.59 10.92 14.74
N PRO A 758 -37.71 9.91 14.95
CA PRO A 758 -37.54 9.19 16.22
C PRO A 758 -36.89 10.00 17.36
N GLY A 759 -37.49 11.12 17.77
CA GLY A 759 -36.97 11.98 18.83
C GLY A 759 -37.84 13.20 19.20
N GLY A 760 -39.06 13.29 18.67
CA GLY A 760 -39.93 14.48 18.67
C GLY A 760 -40.47 15.01 20.02
N SER A 761 -39.68 15.07 21.10
CA SER A 761 -39.99 15.86 22.29
C SER A 761 -38.78 16.31 23.12
N SER A 762 -38.23 17.49 22.78
CA SER A 762 -37.52 18.44 23.66
C SER A 762 -36.50 17.93 24.71
N SER A 763 -35.27 18.47 24.59
CA SER A 763 -34.24 18.66 25.63
C SER A 763 -33.27 17.51 26.00
N SER A 764 -32.01 17.69 25.57
CA SER A 764 -30.75 17.45 26.30
C SER A 764 -30.37 16.08 26.89
N ARG A 765 -29.16 15.63 26.47
CA ARG A 765 -28.20 14.63 27.04
C ARG A 765 -28.33 13.15 26.64
N SER A 766 -27.14 12.56 26.45
CA SER A 766 -26.73 11.12 26.54
C SER A 766 -27.56 10.09 25.75
N GLY A 767 -27.06 9.37 24.76
CA GLY A 767 -25.71 8.79 24.57
C GLY A 767 -25.82 7.25 24.38
N SER A 768 -24.78 6.62 23.85
CA SER A 768 -24.58 5.16 23.58
C SER A 768 -25.41 4.46 22.47
N GLY A 769 -24.82 3.41 21.87
CA GLY A 769 -25.44 2.54 20.85
C GLY A 769 -25.27 3.05 19.41
N ALA A 770 -24.12 2.94 18.73
CA ALA A 770 -23.38 1.74 18.30
C ALA A 770 -24.01 1.02 17.06
N ALA A 771 -23.30 1.11 15.94
CA ALA A 771 -23.44 0.28 14.73
C ALA A 771 -22.02 -0.02 14.22
N GLU A 772 -21.80 -1.20 13.64
CA GLU A 772 -20.46 -1.79 13.53
C GLU A 772 -19.61 -1.20 12.39
N ALA A 773 -18.35 -0.87 12.68
CA ALA A 773 -17.37 -0.36 11.73
C ALA A 773 -16.09 -1.21 11.79
N ILE A 774 -15.69 -1.82 10.67
CA ILE A 774 -14.58 -2.76 10.59
C ILE A 774 -13.27 -2.03 10.24
N SER A 775 -12.22 -2.27 11.02
CA SER A 775 -10.96 -1.50 11.01
C SER A 775 -10.02 -1.82 9.83
N ARG A 776 -9.03 -0.95 9.61
CA ARG A 776 -7.87 -1.14 8.71
C ARG A 776 -6.64 -0.47 9.34
N VAL A 777 -5.55 -1.21 9.51
CA VAL A 777 -4.27 -0.68 10.04
C VAL A 777 -3.85 0.59 9.32
N SER A 778 -3.36 1.56 10.09
CA SER A 778 -3.13 2.93 9.63
C SER A 778 -1.96 3.57 10.40
N VAL A 779 -0.87 3.94 9.72
CA VAL A 779 0.26 4.67 10.34
C VAL A 779 0.08 6.19 10.19
N VAL A 780 -0.69 6.81 11.08
CA VAL A 780 -0.94 8.26 11.09
C VAL A 780 0.37 9.04 11.24
N LEU A 781 0.71 9.94 10.31
CA LEU A 781 0.02 11.23 10.04
C LEU A 781 -1.06 11.30 8.91
N MET A 782 -1.67 10.15 8.58
CA MET A 782 -2.96 9.82 7.91
C MET A 782 -4.23 10.51 8.46
N LEU A 783 -5.44 10.40 7.88
CA LEU A 783 -5.91 9.79 6.60
C LEU A 783 -6.96 10.69 5.90
N VAL A 784 -7.56 10.36 4.75
CA VAL A 784 -8.89 9.69 4.56
C VAL A 784 -9.19 9.91 3.05
N CYS A 785 -9.75 9.02 2.21
CA CYS A 785 -10.25 7.64 2.24
C CYS A 785 -10.00 7.02 0.81
N LEU A 786 -10.55 5.92 0.25
CA LEU A 786 -11.56 4.88 0.59
C LEU A 786 -11.29 3.66 -0.34
N PHE A 787 -11.25 2.41 0.16
CA PHE A 787 -11.75 1.15 -0.47
C PHE A 787 -11.16 -0.12 0.18
N VAL A 788 -11.99 -0.96 0.83
CA VAL A 788 -12.03 -2.41 0.53
C VAL A 788 -11.08 -3.35 1.31
N ALA A 789 -11.43 -3.82 2.51
CA ALA A 789 -10.87 -4.93 3.29
C ALA A 789 -9.76 -4.59 4.31
N GLY A 790 -9.85 -5.18 5.50
CA GLY A 790 -9.00 -4.88 6.65
C GLY A 790 -8.18 -6.08 7.14
N ARG A 791 -7.26 -5.77 8.05
CA ARG A 791 -6.40 -6.67 8.85
C ARG A 791 -5.84 -5.85 10.02
N ILE A 792 -5.37 -6.54 11.05
CA ILE A 792 -4.64 -6.02 12.21
C ILE A 792 -3.18 -6.53 12.15
N ALA A 793 -2.26 -5.79 12.76
CA ALA A 793 -0.82 -5.92 12.53
C ALA A 793 -0.14 -6.98 13.43
N ILE A 794 0.96 -7.53 12.91
CA ILE A 794 2.06 -8.15 13.67
C ILE A 794 3.36 -7.55 13.11
#